data_AF-A0A929CE65-F1
#
_entry.id   AF-A0A929CE65-F1
#
_cell.length_a   1.000
_cell.length_b   1.000
_cell.length_c   1.000
_cell.angle_alpha   90.00
_cell.angle_beta   90.00
_cell.angle_gamma   90.00
#
_symmetry.space_group_name_H-M   'P 1'
#
loop_
_entity.id
_entity.type
_entity.pdbx_description
1 polymer ?
#
loop_
_entity_poly.entity_id
_entity_poly.type
_entity_poly.pdbx_seq_one_letter_code
_entity_poly.pdbx_strand_id
1 'polypeptide(L)'
;MIWIASFPRSGNTFVRNILHDVYGLSSSEYHMEEDHPLEADYADHPFVKTHLLPTQLDPADPGIKAVYIVRDGRDVMVSMAHQRRDIVAPGSDFYENLKAAIIAEKDSFFGGWSKNVEAWTKRAGLIIRYEDLLADPIGQIERIREICRLPAPDPSKIPSFEALKEGRAAYGARKTWGYTDEESKKLADKAFRKGKTGGWKEEMPDELHDLFWIYHGPHMEKLGYTRDGSISLPDPELDHSFLQKLGLTVPPKPAQPFKVLLEANKMATPDNDGVKRYVAGLIDGLIPLTENVNSKWQFDLLINKEIISLKKYASLKEDGFDRSQLEKQYGLSAKKHKKGFFGRLESVIRYILPDRWIKWLTDNNIHLFHKIYYNIKIATLFLFFLLRSVILFLPRVIYTAYLHNKQDKEGYSIPGINSRYDLIHVPLQQHYRPFARARAPIVFTIHDYTHKLFPDYHTKINIKNAENGLRFIEKQQAHIINVSESTLSDSKKFLSLPDKNQHLIYEHVDEDKFIHRIDKEECTEVLKKYGVRLDMPYLLILGTIEPRKNVNNAIKAFQLLHKKHKDLNLSLVISGKQGWKAKSFSAYSNLITFTGFVDDEDLPALYSQALALSYVSFYEGFGLPILEAMRCETPVVYGMNSSMPEVVGKGGLGADPSDIEDICDKY
;
A
#
# COMPACT_ATOMS: atom_id res chain seq x y z
N MET A 1 37.93 -4.06 6.75
CA MET A 1 37.09 -2.86 6.77
C MET A 1 35.61 -3.23 6.97
N ILE A 2 34.91 -2.51 7.85
CA ILE A 2 33.48 -2.63 8.15
C ILE A 2 32.91 -1.22 8.29
N TRP A 3 31.78 -0.95 7.64
CA TRP A 3 31.09 0.33 7.77
C TRP A 3 30.38 0.43 9.12
N ILE A 4 30.55 1.56 9.82
CA ILE A 4 29.74 1.95 10.98
C ILE A 4 28.94 3.19 10.59
N ALA A 5 27.66 2.97 10.32
CA ALA A 5 26.75 4.03 9.88
C ALA A 5 25.85 4.50 11.02
N SER A 6 25.61 5.80 11.08
CA SER A 6 24.56 6.38 11.92
C SER A 6 24.08 7.69 11.33
N PHE A 7 22.88 8.09 11.73
CA PHE A 7 22.26 9.32 11.25
C PHE A 7 21.59 10.11 12.38
N PRO A 8 21.67 11.45 12.37
CA PRO A 8 22.51 12.31 11.53
C PRO A 8 23.98 12.26 11.95
N ARG A 9 24.28 11.84 13.19
CA ARG A 9 25.62 11.66 13.77
C ARG A 9 25.61 10.99 15.17
N SER A 10 24.54 10.28 15.54
CA SER A 10 24.34 9.82 16.93
C SER A 10 24.84 8.39 17.18
N GLY A 11 25.43 8.12 18.34
CA GLY A 11 25.89 6.79 18.74
C GLY A 11 27.24 6.34 18.19
N ASN A 12 27.64 6.79 16.99
CA ASN A 12 28.93 6.44 16.36
C ASN A 12 30.14 6.71 17.27
N THR A 13 30.21 7.89 17.89
CA THR A 13 31.32 8.25 18.79
C THR A 13 31.42 7.29 19.98
N PHE A 14 30.29 6.86 20.55
CA PHE A 14 30.29 5.95 21.68
C PHE A 14 30.79 4.56 21.27
N VAL A 15 30.28 4.03 20.15
CA VAL A 15 30.73 2.74 19.59
C VAL A 15 32.23 2.76 19.27
N ARG A 16 32.74 3.82 18.62
CA ARG A 16 34.17 3.94 18.28
C ARG A 16 35.06 3.93 19.52
N ASN A 17 34.66 4.63 20.59
CA ASN A 17 35.43 4.63 21.83
C ASN A 17 35.34 3.28 22.56
N ILE A 18 34.20 2.58 22.53
CA ILE A 18 34.15 1.20 23.07
C ILE A 18 35.09 0.28 22.29
N LEU A 19 35.05 0.30 20.95
CA LEU A 19 35.95 -0.51 20.12
C LEU A 19 37.43 -0.21 20.41
N HIS A 20 37.78 1.04 20.67
CA HIS A 20 39.14 1.44 21.00
C HIS A 20 39.55 1.05 22.42
N ASP A 21 38.79 1.49 23.43
CA ASP A 21 39.19 1.38 24.83
C ASP A 21 39.01 -0.04 25.36
N VAL A 22 37.95 -0.74 24.94
CA VAL A 22 37.61 -2.10 25.42
C VAL A 22 38.23 -3.18 24.55
N TYR A 23 38.36 -2.96 23.23
CA TYR A 23 38.82 -3.99 22.28
C TYR A 23 40.17 -3.67 21.62
N GLY A 24 40.74 -2.48 21.82
CA GLY A 24 42.02 -2.09 21.22
C GLY A 24 41.96 -1.89 19.70
N LEU A 25 40.78 -1.64 19.12
CA LEU A 25 40.58 -1.50 17.68
C LEU A 25 40.43 -0.03 17.29
N SER A 26 41.26 0.42 16.35
CA SER A 26 41.16 1.77 15.77
C SER A 26 40.03 1.86 14.73
N SER A 27 39.56 3.08 14.47
CA SER A 27 38.57 3.37 13.44
C SER A 27 38.84 4.70 12.74
N SER A 28 38.57 4.75 11.44
CA SER A 28 38.65 5.96 10.60
C SER A 28 37.26 6.50 10.26
N GLU A 29 37.17 7.53 9.41
CA GLU A 29 35.91 8.07 8.89
C GLU A 29 35.91 8.31 7.38
N TYR A 30 34.72 8.21 6.77
CA TYR A 30 34.49 8.44 5.35
C TYR A 30 33.36 9.46 5.14
N HIS A 31 33.67 10.53 4.42
CA HIS A 31 32.79 11.65 4.10
C HIS A 31 33.13 12.25 2.73
N MET A 32 32.22 13.08 2.20
CA MET A 32 32.38 13.82 0.94
C MET A 32 32.37 15.35 1.15
N GLU A 33 32.74 15.81 2.35
CA GLU A 33 32.82 17.26 2.67
C GLU A 33 34.00 17.90 1.92
N GLU A 34 33.76 18.89 1.05
CA GLU A 34 34.80 19.51 0.18
C GLU A 34 35.94 20.16 0.98
N ASP A 35 35.63 20.75 2.13
CA ASP A 35 36.60 21.45 3.00
C ASP A 35 37.43 20.50 3.89
N HIS A 36 37.18 19.19 3.80
CA HIS A 36 37.82 18.18 4.63
C HIS A 36 38.37 17.04 3.75
N PRO A 37 39.70 16.94 3.55
CA PRO A 37 40.27 15.87 2.74
C PRO A 37 40.13 14.52 3.47
N LEU A 38 39.73 13.50 2.72
CA LEU A 38 39.65 12.12 3.21
C LEU A 38 41.04 11.58 3.55
N GLU A 39 41.17 10.89 4.69
CA GLU A 39 42.41 10.21 5.08
C GLU A 39 42.79 9.16 4.03
N ALA A 40 44.02 9.15 3.52
CA ALA A 40 44.39 8.26 2.40
C ALA A 40 44.35 6.75 2.76
N ASP A 41 44.49 6.43 4.04
CA ASP A 41 44.56 5.09 4.62
C ASP A 41 43.27 4.68 5.35
N TYR A 42 42.17 5.42 5.19
CA TYR A 42 40.92 5.14 5.91
C TYR A 42 40.46 3.68 5.76
N ALA A 43 40.70 3.07 4.60
CA ALA A 43 40.29 1.71 4.27
C ALA A 43 41.13 0.61 4.98
N ASP A 44 42.31 0.96 5.49
CA ASP A 44 43.20 0.05 6.22
C ASP A 44 42.70 -0.19 7.66
N HIS A 45 41.78 0.65 8.15
CA HIS A 45 41.16 0.47 9.45
C HIS A 45 40.12 -0.67 9.46
N PRO A 46 39.99 -1.41 10.58
CA PRO A 46 38.99 -2.46 10.68
C PRO A 46 37.56 -1.91 10.62
N PHE A 47 37.35 -0.69 11.13
CA PHE A 47 36.06 -0.01 11.15
C PHE A 47 36.16 1.40 10.58
N VAL A 48 35.18 1.78 9.75
CA VAL A 48 35.11 3.09 9.10
C VAL A 48 33.74 3.70 9.34
N LYS A 49 33.73 4.85 10.00
CA LYS A 49 32.51 5.61 10.32
C LYS A 49 32.01 6.36 9.10
N THR A 50 30.69 6.36 8.86
CA THR A 50 30.07 7.23 7.85
C THR A 50 28.68 7.73 8.28
N HIS A 51 28.22 8.79 7.62
CA HIS A 51 26.86 9.35 7.73
C HIS A 51 26.14 9.41 6.38
N LEU A 52 26.81 8.95 5.32
CA LEU A 52 26.29 8.96 3.96
C LEU A 52 25.25 7.86 3.77
N LEU A 53 24.47 7.95 2.70
CA LEU A 53 23.63 6.84 2.26
C LEU A 53 24.51 5.71 1.68
N PRO A 54 24.05 4.45 1.72
CA PRO A 54 24.79 3.34 1.12
C PRO A 54 25.20 3.54 -0.34
N THR A 55 24.36 4.25 -1.12
CA THR A 55 24.60 4.56 -2.54
C THR A 55 25.70 5.59 -2.77
N GLN A 56 26.16 6.26 -1.72
CA GLN A 56 27.17 7.32 -1.76
C GLN A 56 28.54 6.83 -1.23
N LEU A 57 28.66 5.55 -0.88
CA LEU A 57 29.91 5.00 -0.38
C LEU A 57 30.87 4.64 -1.52
N ASP A 58 32.15 4.83 -1.29
CA ASP A 58 33.24 4.29 -2.10
C ASP A 58 34.18 3.46 -1.21
N PRO A 59 34.44 2.17 -1.51
CA PRO A 59 33.74 1.37 -2.52
C PRO A 59 32.29 1.08 -2.13
N ALA A 60 31.39 1.12 -3.12
CA ALA A 60 29.98 0.75 -2.97
C ALA A 60 29.77 -0.79 -2.88
N ASP A 61 30.82 -1.56 -2.62
CA ASP A 61 30.79 -3.03 -2.62
C ASP A 61 29.81 -3.57 -1.56
N PRO A 62 28.72 -4.27 -1.96
CA PRO A 62 27.77 -4.86 -1.03
C PRO A 62 28.37 -5.98 -0.16
N GLY A 63 29.51 -6.56 -0.56
CA GLY A 63 30.25 -7.57 0.20
C GLY A 63 30.83 -7.05 1.51
N ILE A 64 31.15 -5.75 1.59
CA ILE A 64 31.66 -5.11 2.80
C ILE A 64 30.56 -5.07 3.87
N LYS A 65 30.82 -5.61 5.05
CA LYS A 65 29.81 -5.66 6.12
C LYS A 65 29.57 -4.27 6.70
N ALA A 66 28.36 -4.06 7.22
CA ALA A 66 27.96 -2.79 7.81
C ALA A 66 27.18 -3.01 9.12
N VAL A 67 27.51 -2.19 10.11
CA VAL A 67 26.79 -2.01 11.36
C VAL A 67 26.02 -0.69 11.26
N TYR A 68 24.71 -0.72 11.44
CA TYR A 68 23.89 0.48 11.50
C TYR A 68 23.49 0.77 12.95
N ILE A 69 23.83 1.96 13.43
CA ILE A 69 23.42 2.46 14.73
C ILE A 69 22.25 3.41 14.50
N VAL A 70 21.10 3.00 15.00
CA VAL A 70 19.84 3.73 14.86
C VAL A 70 19.39 4.26 16.21
N ARG A 71 18.77 5.43 16.22
CA ARG A 71 18.29 6.09 17.44
C ARG A 71 16.83 6.51 17.25
N ASP A 72 16.10 6.70 18.35
CA ASP A 72 14.77 7.31 18.33
C ASP A 72 14.76 8.58 17.46
N GLY A 73 13.92 8.57 16.41
CA GLY A 73 13.87 9.64 15.43
C GLY A 73 13.45 10.99 16.03
N ARG A 74 12.70 11.01 17.13
CA ARG A 74 12.26 12.25 17.79
C ARG A 74 13.44 12.98 18.43
N ASP A 75 14.28 12.24 19.15
CA ASP A 75 15.53 12.76 19.73
C ASP A 75 16.48 13.24 18.63
N VAL A 76 16.52 12.51 17.51
CA VAL A 76 17.30 12.90 16.33
C VAL A 76 16.83 14.26 15.81
N MET A 77 15.52 14.46 15.61
CA MET A 77 14.99 15.72 15.08
C MET A 77 15.22 16.90 16.02
N VAL A 78 15.02 16.70 17.32
CA VAL A 78 15.34 17.70 18.36
C VAL A 78 16.83 18.06 18.31
N SER A 79 17.71 17.06 18.22
CA SER A 79 19.15 17.28 18.10
C SER A 79 19.51 18.06 16.83
N MET A 80 18.85 17.79 15.70
CA MET A 80 19.08 18.51 14.43
C MET A 80 18.62 19.96 14.50
N ALA A 81 17.44 20.22 15.07
CA ALA A 81 16.91 21.56 15.25
C ALA A 81 17.86 22.42 16.09
N HIS A 82 18.40 21.82 17.14
CA HIS A 82 19.44 22.39 18.00
C HIS A 82 20.75 22.65 17.28
N GLN A 83 21.26 21.68 16.52
CA GLN A 83 22.49 21.83 15.74
C GLN A 83 22.37 22.98 14.73
N ARG A 84 21.20 23.10 14.09
CA ARG A 84 20.92 24.18 13.16
C ARG A 84 20.89 25.52 13.88
N ARG A 85 20.15 25.64 14.98
CA ARG A 85 20.08 26.87 15.77
C ARG A 85 21.42 27.33 16.32
N ASP A 86 22.32 26.41 16.66
CA ASP A 86 23.54 26.74 17.38
C ASP A 86 24.78 26.88 16.49
N ILE A 87 24.83 26.11 15.39
CA ILE A 87 26.04 25.94 14.58
C ILE A 87 25.79 26.38 13.13
N VAL A 88 24.75 25.85 12.48
CA VAL A 88 24.55 26.06 11.03
C VAL A 88 23.93 27.43 10.72
N ALA A 89 22.93 27.82 11.51
CA ALA A 89 22.21 29.08 11.40
C ALA A 89 21.98 29.67 12.81
N PRO A 90 23.03 30.22 13.44
CA PRO A 90 22.97 30.81 14.78
C PRO A 90 21.76 31.73 14.99
N GLY A 91 20.93 31.42 15.99
CA GLY A 91 19.77 32.24 16.37
C GLY A 91 18.48 31.98 15.59
N SER A 92 18.48 31.01 14.67
CA SER A 92 17.24 30.56 14.00
C SER A 92 16.22 29.96 14.96
N ASP A 93 14.93 30.07 14.62
CA ASP A 93 13.85 29.60 15.48
C ASP A 93 13.86 28.07 15.64
N PHE A 94 13.78 27.58 16.88
CA PHE A 94 13.86 26.14 17.16
C PHE A 94 12.64 25.38 16.64
N TYR A 95 11.45 25.95 16.76
CA TYR A 95 10.21 25.31 16.32
C TYR A 95 10.20 25.13 14.80
N GLU A 96 10.53 26.18 14.05
CA GLU A 96 10.63 26.12 12.59
C GLU A 96 11.76 25.18 12.13
N ASN A 97 12.90 25.17 12.83
CA ASN A 97 13.97 24.21 12.54
C ASN A 97 13.55 22.76 12.80
N LEU A 98 12.78 22.51 13.87
CA LEU A 98 12.28 21.18 14.22
C LEU A 98 11.25 20.70 13.19
N LYS A 99 10.29 21.56 12.83
CA LYS A 99 9.32 21.31 11.77
C LYS A 99 10.00 21.01 10.44
N ALA A 100 10.98 21.83 10.04
CA ALA A 100 11.75 21.62 8.82
C ALA A 100 12.53 20.30 8.81
N ALA A 101 13.07 19.88 9.97
CA ALA A 101 13.76 18.60 10.12
C ALA A 101 12.80 17.41 9.98
N ILE A 102 11.60 17.50 10.56
CA ILE A 102 10.55 16.46 10.46
C ILE A 102 10.10 16.28 9.00
N ILE A 103 9.77 17.38 8.30
CA ILE A 103 9.29 17.31 6.91
C ILE A 103 10.42 17.10 5.89
N ALA A 104 11.69 17.15 6.34
CA ALA A 104 12.88 17.11 5.50
C ALA A 104 12.88 18.13 4.34
N GLU A 105 12.48 19.38 4.60
CA GLU A 105 12.29 20.41 3.57
C GLU A 105 13.55 20.57 2.68
N LYS A 106 13.42 20.41 1.35
CA LYS A 106 14.54 20.46 0.37
C LYS A 106 15.64 19.41 0.65
N ASP A 107 15.25 18.19 1.08
CA ASP A 107 16.17 17.15 1.56
C ASP A 107 17.04 17.63 2.75
N SER A 108 16.48 18.52 3.59
CA SER A 108 17.19 19.41 4.54
C SER A 108 18.48 18.81 5.10
N PHE A 109 19.62 19.28 4.59
CA PHE A 109 21.00 19.02 5.03
C PHE A 109 21.49 17.56 5.10
N PHE A 110 20.59 16.56 5.14
CA PHE A 110 20.93 15.17 5.42
C PHE A 110 19.89 14.13 4.90
N GLY A 111 18.85 14.52 4.15
CA GLY A 111 18.01 13.54 3.42
C GLY A 111 16.96 12.77 4.23
N GLY A 112 16.52 13.26 5.39
CA GLY A 112 15.39 12.71 6.16
C GLY A 112 15.66 11.40 6.93
N TRP A 113 15.13 11.29 8.16
CA TRP A 113 15.42 10.15 9.04
C TRP A 113 14.89 8.81 8.51
N SER A 114 13.61 8.75 8.08
CA SER A 114 13.03 7.51 7.53
C SER A 114 13.80 6.98 6.32
N LYS A 115 14.14 7.85 5.37
CA LYS A 115 14.91 7.48 4.16
C LYS A 115 16.27 6.89 4.53
N ASN A 116 16.95 7.48 5.53
CA ASN A 116 18.22 6.94 6.03
C ASN A 116 18.04 5.57 6.70
N VAL A 117 17.07 5.45 7.61
CA VAL A 117 16.73 4.21 8.29
C VAL A 117 16.41 3.12 7.28
N GLU A 118 15.58 3.41 6.28
CA GLU A 118 15.19 2.45 5.26
C GLU A 118 16.41 1.95 4.47
N ALA A 119 17.25 2.86 3.98
CA ALA A 119 18.42 2.50 3.20
C ALA A 119 19.41 1.65 4.01
N TRP A 120 19.68 2.05 5.26
CA TRP A 120 20.65 1.36 6.10
C TRP A 120 20.13 0.06 6.72
N THR A 121 18.86 -0.03 7.08
CA THR A 121 18.27 -1.30 7.59
C THR A 121 18.28 -2.39 6.52
N LYS A 122 18.11 -2.02 5.24
CA LYS A 122 18.29 -2.93 4.09
C LYS A 122 19.76 -3.35 3.94
N ARG A 123 20.71 -2.41 3.96
CA ARG A 123 22.15 -2.64 3.72
C ARG A 123 22.91 -3.31 4.87
N ALA A 124 22.51 -3.05 6.11
CA ALA A 124 23.25 -3.47 7.28
C ALA A 124 23.15 -4.98 7.49
N GLY A 125 24.28 -5.57 7.88
CA GLY A 125 24.31 -6.95 8.38
C GLY A 125 23.87 -7.03 9.85
N LEU A 126 24.01 -5.92 10.59
CA LEU A 126 23.70 -5.83 12.00
C LEU A 126 23.19 -4.43 12.34
N ILE A 127 22.15 -4.35 13.16
CA ILE A 127 21.50 -3.13 13.61
C ILE A 127 21.60 -3.07 15.14
N ILE A 128 22.04 -1.93 15.65
CA ILE A 128 22.11 -1.62 17.07
C ILE A 128 21.24 -0.40 17.32
N ARG A 129 20.23 -0.52 18.19
CA ARG A 129 19.54 0.66 18.72
C ARG A 129 20.44 1.35 19.72
N TYR A 130 20.53 2.66 19.65
CA TYR A 130 21.33 3.46 20.56
C TYR A 130 20.88 3.25 22.01
N GLU A 131 19.59 3.13 22.23
CA GLU A 131 18.93 2.87 23.51
C GLU A 131 19.37 1.51 24.10
N ASP A 132 19.44 0.46 23.27
CA ASP A 132 19.95 -0.85 23.70
C ASP A 132 21.46 -0.80 23.97
N LEU A 133 22.21 -0.03 23.18
CA LEU A 133 23.64 0.19 23.38
C LEU A 133 23.93 0.91 24.70
N LEU A 134 23.07 1.82 25.14
CA LEU A 134 23.20 2.46 26.44
C LEU A 134 22.92 1.48 27.60
N ALA A 135 21.93 0.60 27.42
CA ALA A 135 21.54 -0.35 28.45
C ALA A 135 22.56 -1.48 28.63
N ASP A 136 23.13 -2.00 27.54
CA ASP A 136 24.12 -3.07 27.55
C ASP A 136 25.22 -2.85 26.49
N PRO A 137 26.20 -1.97 26.76
CA PRO A 137 27.23 -1.64 25.79
C PRO A 137 28.04 -2.85 25.30
N ILE A 138 28.42 -3.75 26.22
CA ILE A 138 29.23 -4.93 25.87
C ILE A 138 28.39 -5.93 25.11
N GLY A 139 27.19 -6.28 25.60
CA GLY A 139 26.33 -7.23 24.90
C GLY A 139 26.01 -6.78 23.48
N GLN A 140 25.75 -5.48 23.26
CA GLN A 140 25.51 -4.96 21.91
C GLN A 140 26.75 -5.01 21.00
N ILE A 141 27.93 -4.68 21.51
CA ILE A 141 29.17 -4.73 20.71
C ILE A 141 29.62 -6.17 20.44
N GLU A 142 29.42 -7.09 21.39
CA GLU A 142 29.73 -8.51 21.20
C GLU A 142 28.95 -9.14 20.04
N ARG A 143 27.76 -8.62 19.70
CA ARG A 143 27.00 -9.07 18.52
C ARG A 143 27.74 -8.81 17.20
N ILE A 144 28.64 -7.83 17.13
CA ILE A 144 29.48 -7.59 15.95
C ILE A 144 30.33 -8.82 15.60
N ARG A 145 30.56 -9.75 16.55
CA ARG A 145 31.25 -11.03 16.28
C ARG A 145 30.61 -11.87 15.19
N GLU A 146 29.30 -11.70 14.95
CA GLU A 146 28.58 -12.40 13.88
C GLU A 146 29.10 -12.03 12.47
N ILE A 147 29.66 -10.83 12.33
CA ILE A 147 30.12 -10.30 11.04
C ILE A 147 31.64 -10.05 10.98
N CYS A 148 32.34 -10.06 12.12
CA CYS A 148 33.80 -9.96 12.15
C CYS A 148 34.44 -10.57 13.41
N ARG A 149 35.76 -10.74 13.42
CA ARG A 149 36.46 -11.16 14.64
C ARG A 149 36.71 -9.95 15.55
N LEU A 150 36.43 -10.09 16.84
CA LEU A 150 36.81 -9.12 17.86
C LEU A 150 37.84 -9.73 18.84
N PRO A 151 38.80 -8.97 19.37
CA PRO A 151 39.61 -9.36 20.52
C PRO A 151 38.77 -9.67 21.77
N ALA A 152 39.38 -10.21 22.82
CA ALA A 152 38.70 -10.34 24.11
C ALA A 152 38.44 -8.93 24.70
N PRO A 153 37.22 -8.64 25.20
CA PRO A 153 36.92 -7.33 25.78
C PRO A 153 37.62 -7.14 27.13
N ASP A 154 37.93 -5.88 27.45
CA ASP A 154 38.27 -5.41 28.80
C ASP A 154 37.13 -4.53 29.35
N PRO A 155 36.12 -5.09 30.04
CA PRO A 155 34.94 -4.36 30.48
C PRO A 155 35.23 -3.23 31.48
N SER A 156 36.41 -3.24 32.11
CA SER A 156 36.82 -2.17 33.04
C SER A 156 37.07 -0.82 32.35
N LYS A 157 37.22 -0.84 31.01
CA LYS A 157 37.55 0.32 30.18
C LYS A 157 36.35 0.90 29.42
N ILE A 158 35.11 0.54 29.79
CA ILE A 158 33.93 1.12 29.16
C ILE A 158 33.95 2.65 29.39
N PRO A 159 33.92 3.47 28.32
CA PRO A 159 34.01 4.92 28.46
C PRO A 159 32.76 5.48 29.15
N SER A 160 32.96 6.33 30.17
CA SER A 160 31.84 7.03 30.80
C SER A 160 31.37 8.20 29.93
N PHE A 161 30.08 8.55 30.05
CA PHE A 161 29.54 9.73 29.34
C PHE A 161 30.20 11.04 29.77
N GLU A 162 30.68 11.12 31.00
CA GLU A 162 31.45 12.26 31.50
C GLU A 162 32.81 12.36 30.80
N ALA A 163 33.50 11.23 30.58
CA ALA A 163 34.77 11.20 29.84
C ALA A 163 34.61 11.61 28.37
N LEU A 164 33.51 11.24 27.72
CA LEU A 164 33.18 11.69 26.36
C LEU A 164 32.94 13.20 26.30
N LYS A 165 32.22 13.74 27.30
CA LYS A 165 31.88 15.18 27.37
C LYS A 165 33.10 16.05 27.63
N GLU A 166 34.06 15.57 28.42
CA GLU A 166 35.27 16.31 28.76
C GLU A 166 36.35 16.26 27.66
N GLY A 167 36.08 15.63 26.52
CA GLY A 167 37.01 15.50 25.41
C GLY A 167 38.21 14.59 25.72
N ARG A 168 38.11 13.74 26.75
CA ARG A 168 39.17 12.78 27.15
C ARG A 168 39.17 11.49 26.32
N ALA A 169 38.18 11.33 25.43
CA ALA A 169 38.01 10.14 24.61
C ALA A 169 38.83 10.21 23.32
N ALA A 170 39.27 9.05 22.81
CA ALA A 170 40.07 8.95 21.59
C ALA A 170 39.33 9.51 20.36
N TYR A 171 38.00 9.38 20.34
CA TYR A 171 37.12 9.89 19.30
C TYR A 171 36.06 10.83 19.88
N GLY A 172 35.71 11.92 19.17
CA GLY A 172 34.55 12.77 19.50
C GLY A 172 34.85 14.22 19.86
N ALA A 173 36.07 14.58 20.21
CA ALA A 173 36.51 15.97 20.26
C ALA A 173 37.07 16.33 18.88
N ARG A 174 36.35 17.15 18.10
CA ARG A 174 36.96 17.74 16.91
C ARG A 174 38.15 18.58 17.38
N LYS A 175 39.38 18.19 17.00
CA LYS A 175 40.37 19.20 16.61
C LYS A 175 39.82 19.83 15.34
N THR A 176 39.01 20.86 15.50
CA THR A 176 38.45 21.58 14.37
C THR A 176 39.63 22.25 13.66
N TRP A 177 39.98 21.77 12.47
CA TRP A 177 41.07 22.36 11.69
C TRP A 177 40.77 23.85 11.46
N GLY A 178 41.68 24.73 11.89
CA GLY A 178 41.53 26.19 11.79
C GLY A 178 40.90 26.91 13.00
N TYR A 179 40.52 26.19 14.06
CA TYR A 179 40.07 26.77 15.32
C TYR A 179 41.08 26.50 16.44
N THR A 180 41.26 27.45 17.35
CA THR A 180 42.07 27.26 18.56
C THR A 180 41.51 26.14 19.46
N ASP A 181 42.32 25.60 20.36
CA ASP A 181 41.88 24.57 21.32
C ASP A 181 40.69 25.05 22.17
N GLU A 182 40.63 26.35 22.49
CA GLU A 182 39.50 26.96 23.21
C GLU A 182 38.22 27.06 22.37
N GLU A 183 38.33 27.40 21.09
CA GLU A 183 37.19 27.47 20.17
C GLU A 183 36.66 26.07 19.84
N SER A 184 37.55 25.11 19.63
CA SER A 184 37.20 23.69 19.43
C SER A 184 36.49 23.12 20.66
N LYS A 185 36.92 23.50 21.87
CA LYS A 185 36.26 23.12 23.13
C LYS A 185 34.86 23.75 23.26
N LYS A 186 34.70 25.04 22.93
CA LYS A 186 33.38 25.71 22.90
C LYS A 186 32.43 25.12 21.85
N LEU A 187 32.94 24.72 20.69
CA LEU A 187 32.17 24.01 19.65
C LEU A 187 31.77 22.60 20.09
N ALA A 188 32.66 21.86 20.75
CA ALA A 188 32.38 20.54 21.31
C ALA A 188 31.29 20.60 22.41
N ASP A 189 31.36 21.59 23.30
CA ASP A 189 30.35 21.82 24.34
C ASP A 189 28.96 22.13 23.76
N LYS A 190 28.89 22.81 22.60
CA LYS A 190 27.63 23.08 21.88
C LYS A 190 27.14 21.89 21.05
N ALA A 191 28.05 21.09 20.48
CA ALA A 191 27.71 19.93 19.66
C ALA A 191 27.26 18.71 20.50
N PHE A 192 27.75 18.57 21.73
CA PHE A 192 27.44 17.45 22.62
C PHE A 192 26.46 17.87 23.74
N ARG A 193 25.18 18.02 23.39
CA ARG A 193 24.17 18.61 24.31
C ARG A 193 23.72 17.75 25.47
N LYS A 194 23.85 16.41 25.37
CA LYS A 194 23.67 15.34 26.38
C LYS A 194 23.28 14.08 25.60
N GLY A 195 24.02 12.97 25.73
CA GLY A 195 23.62 11.66 25.14
C GLY A 195 22.38 11.03 25.80
N LYS A 196 21.44 11.84 26.30
CA LYS A 196 20.22 11.39 26.98
C LYS A 196 19.18 10.99 25.94
N THR A 197 18.58 9.83 26.15
CA THR A 197 17.41 9.36 25.42
C THR A 197 16.14 9.98 26.01
N GLY A 198 15.14 10.24 25.16
CA GLY A 198 13.83 10.76 25.56
C GLY A 198 13.78 12.26 25.85
N GLY A 199 14.78 13.04 25.44
CA GLY A 199 14.79 14.50 25.60
C GLY A 199 13.66 15.17 24.81
N TRP A 200 13.23 14.55 23.72
CA TRP A 200 12.09 15.01 22.93
C TRP A 200 10.79 15.20 23.74
N LYS A 201 10.59 14.46 24.84
CA LYS A 201 9.38 14.58 25.68
C LYS A 201 9.21 15.95 26.33
N GLU A 202 10.32 16.65 26.53
CA GLU A 202 10.33 17.99 27.15
C GLU A 202 10.34 19.10 26.08
N GLU A 203 10.80 18.79 24.86
CA GLU A 203 11.17 19.80 23.87
C GLU A 203 10.32 19.78 22.60
N MET A 204 9.64 18.68 22.29
CA MET A 204 8.80 18.53 21.09
C MET A 204 7.33 18.83 21.43
N PRO A 205 6.72 19.86 20.84
CA PRO A 205 5.28 20.13 20.99
C PRO A 205 4.41 18.99 20.43
N ASP A 206 3.22 18.78 21.01
CA ASP A 206 2.30 17.70 20.63
C ASP A 206 1.95 17.70 19.13
N GLU A 207 1.71 18.87 18.56
CA GLU A 207 1.42 19.04 17.12
C GLU A 207 2.58 18.60 16.20
N LEU A 208 3.84 18.85 16.62
CA LEU A 208 5.01 18.39 15.88
C LEU A 208 5.30 16.91 16.15
N HIS A 209 4.92 16.39 17.31
CA HIS A 209 4.97 14.96 17.58
C HIS A 209 3.95 14.18 16.71
N ASP A 210 2.75 14.73 16.53
CA ASP A 210 1.74 14.18 15.63
C ASP A 210 2.25 14.21 14.18
N LEU A 211 2.80 15.34 13.75
CA LEU A 211 3.43 15.46 12.44
C LEU A 211 4.57 14.46 12.26
N PHE A 212 5.45 14.32 13.25
CA PHE A 212 6.53 13.34 13.22
C PHE A 212 5.99 11.91 13.06
N TRP A 213 4.93 11.55 13.79
CA TRP A 213 4.37 10.20 13.70
C TRP A 213 3.73 9.93 12.35
N ILE A 214 3.13 10.94 11.72
CA ILE A 214 2.59 10.84 10.35
C ILE A 214 3.71 10.51 9.34
N TYR A 215 4.86 11.19 9.42
CA TYR A 215 5.95 11.00 8.45
C TYR A 215 6.86 9.79 8.76
N HIS A 216 7.08 9.50 10.04
CA HIS A 216 8.14 8.58 10.47
C HIS A 216 7.62 7.38 11.28
N GLY A 217 6.34 7.37 11.68
CA GLY A 217 5.71 6.32 12.49
C GLY A 217 5.96 4.89 11.98
N PRO A 218 5.74 4.58 10.69
CA PRO A 218 5.96 3.22 10.17
C PRO A 218 7.40 2.72 10.39
N HIS A 219 8.39 3.61 10.27
CA HIS A 219 9.80 3.27 10.50
C HIS A 219 10.13 3.16 12.00
N MET A 220 9.50 4.00 12.83
CA MET A 220 9.61 3.92 14.29
C MET A 220 9.07 2.59 14.81
N GLU A 221 7.89 2.19 14.38
CA GLU A 221 7.22 0.94 14.76
C GLU A 221 8.04 -0.28 14.32
N LYS A 222 8.58 -0.25 13.09
CA LYS A 222 9.50 -1.29 12.61
C LYS A 222 10.70 -1.49 13.52
N LEU A 223 11.27 -0.40 14.06
CA LEU A 223 12.39 -0.44 15.00
C LEU A 223 11.95 -0.74 16.45
N GLY A 224 10.65 -0.89 16.69
CA GLY A 224 10.07 -1.16 17.99
C GLY A 224 9.86 0.09 18.86
N TYR A 225 10.03 1.30 18.34
CA TYR A 225 9.71 2.52 19.09
C TYR A 225 8.21 2.78 19.05
N THR A 226 7.62 3.05 20.21
CA THR A 226 6.21 3.41 20.33
C THR A 226 6.03 4.92 20.46
N ARG A 227 4.81 5.39 20.18
CA ARG A 227 4.46 6.82 20.20
C ARG A 227 4.65 7.47 21.57
N ASP A 228 4.48 6.75 22.66
CA ASP A 228 4.73 7.24 24.03
C ASP A 228 6.23 7.19 24.45
N GLY A 229 7.10 6.68 23.58
CA GLY A 229 8.55 6.56 23.82
C GLY A 229 8.97 5.29 24.51
N SER A 230 8.09 4.30 24.65
CA SER A 230 8.47 2.95 25.07
C SER A 230 9.12 2.17 23.91
N ILE A 231 9.67 1.00 24.23
CA ILE A 231 10.15 0.04 23.24
C ILE A 231 9.27 -1.21 23.32
N SER A 232 8.59 -1.52 22.22
CA SER A 232 7.85 -2.76 22.01
C SER A 232 8.58 -3.63 20.99
N LEU A 233 8.45 -4.95 21.11
CA LEU A 233 9.03 -5.86 20.13
C LEU A 233 8.10 -5.93 18.90
N PRO A 234 8.65 -5.80 17.68
CA PRO A 234 7.91 -6.12 16.44
C PRO A 234 7.47 -7.58 16.44
N ASP A 235 6.42 -7.93 15.68
CA ASP A 235 5.96 -9.31 15.55
C ASP A 235 7.04 -10.16 14.86
N PRO A 236 7.63 -11.16 15.56
CA PRO A 236 8.66 -12.01 14.97
C PRO A 236 8.19 -12.85 13.80
N GLU A 237 6.88 -13.02 13.61
CA GLU A 237 6.34 -13.72 12.46
C GLU A 237 6.53 -12.92 11.16
N LEU A 238 6.43 -11.58 11.22
CA LEU A 238 6.48 -10.70 10.05
C LEU A 238 7.91 -10.25 9.70
N ASP A 239 8.74 -10.00 10.70
CA ASP A 239 10.05 -9.35 10.52
C ASP A 239 11.22 -10.18 11.06
N HIS A 240 11.13 -11.51 10.96
CA HIS A 240 12.11 -12.45 11.53
C HIS A 240 13.58 -12.10 11.21
N SER A 241 13.90 -11.85 9.93
CA SER A 241 15.26 -11.53 9.50
C SER A 241 15.74 -10.19 10.07
N PHE A 242 14.84 -9.23 10.21
CA PHE A 242 15.12 -7.92 10.77
C PHE A 242 15.32 -7.98 12.29
N LEU A 243 14.52 -8.77 13.01
CA LEU A 243 14.73 -9.01 14.45
C LEU A 243 16.06 -9.68 14.76
N GLN A 244 16.51 -10.61 13.91
CA GLN A 244 17.86 -11.17 14.00
C GLN A 244 18.93 -10.09 13.85
N LYS A 245 18.79 -9.20 12.86
CA LYS A 245 19.69 -8.05 12.72
C LYS A 245 19.66 -7.12 13.93
N LEU A 246 18.56 -7.04 14.67
CA LEU A 246 18.44 -6.31 15.95
C LEU A 246 18.95 -7.10 17.17
N GLY A 247 19.30 -8.38 17.02
CA GLY A 247 19.81 -9.22 18.11
C GLY A 247 18.73 -9.66 19.09
N LEU A 248 17.47 -9.61 18.66
CA LEU A 248 16.33 -10.00 19.48
C LEU A 248 16.12 -11.50 19.36
N THR A 249 15.71 -12.13 20.47
CA THR A 249 15.41 -13.57 20.47
C THR A 249 14.24 -13.84 19.56
N VAL A 250 14.43 -14.75 18.61
CA VAL A 250 13.38 -15.14 17.67
C VAL A 250 12.85 -16.53 18.04
N PRO A 251 11.52 -16.75 18.00
CA PRO A 251 10.95 -18.05 18.33
C PRO A 251 11.54 -19.17 17.46
N PRO A 252 11.82 -20.34 18.04
CA PRO A 252 12.26 -21.48 17.25
C PRO A 252 11.13 -21.94 16.33
N LYS A 253 11.51 -22.51 15.18
CA LYS A 253 10.56 -23.11 14.25
C LYS A 253 9.67 -24.15 14.96
N PRO A 254 8.34 -24.06 14.85
CA PRO A 254 7.47 -25.07 15.44
C PRO A 254 7.60 -26.42 14.72
N ALA A 255 7.38 -27.51 15.46
CA ALA A 255 7.45 -28.87 14.91
C ALA A 255 6.40 -29.13 13.82
N GLN A 256 5.22 -28.50 13.95
CA GLN A 256 4.18 -28.50 12.92
C GLN A 256 3.62 -27.08 12.78
N PRO A 257 3.58 -26.51 11.57
CA PRO A 257 2.96 -25.21 11.35
C PRO A 257 1.44 -25.33 11.36
N PHE A 258 0.77 -24.25 11.75
CA PHE A 258 -0.67 -24.05 11.66
C PHE A 258 -1.06 -23.75 10.21
N LYS A 259 -1.90 -24.61 9.62
CA LYS A 259 -2.20 -24.59 8.19
C LYS A 259 -3.51 -23.86 7.90
N VAL A 260 -3.43 -22.84 7.07
CA VAL A 260 -4.56 -22.01 6.67
C VAL A 260 -4.81 -22.17 5.17
N LEU A 261 -6.07 -22.41 4.80
CA LEU A 261 -6.51 -22.35 3.41
C LEU A 261 -7.25 -21.03 3.15
N LEU A 262 -6.72 -20.20 2.25
CA LEU A 262 -7.35 -18.97 1.79
C LEU A 262 -8.15 -19.23 0.50
N GLU A 263 -9.43 -18.89 0.51
CA GLU A 263 -10.26 -18.85 -0.69
C GLU A 263 -9.85 -17.67 -1.57
N ALA A 264 -9.38 -17.94 -2.80
CA ALA A 264 -8.80 -16.94 -3.68
C ALA A 264 -9.32 -17.05 -5.13
N ASN A 265 -10.51 -17.63 -5.37
CA ASN A 265 -11.08 -17.76 -6.72
C ASN A 265 -11.29 -16.40 -7.39
N LYS A 266 -11.45 -15.32 -6.60
CA LYS A 266 -11.55 -13.95 -7.13
C LYS A 266 -10.32 -13.54 -7.96
N MET A 267 -9.15 -14.10 -7.67
CA MET A 267 -7.92 -13.84 -8.45
C MET A 267 -8.02 -14.32 -9.90
N ALA A 268 -8.88 -15.31 -10.17
CA ALA A 268 -9.11 -15.89 -11.50
C ALA A 268 -10.23 -15.17 -12.30
N THR A 269 -10.94 -14.20 -11.71
CA THR A 269 -11.97 -13.46 -12.45
C THR A 269 -11.32 -12.40 -13.35
N PRO A 270 -11.85 -12.14 -14.55
CA PRO A 270 -11.25 -11.17 -15.48
C PRO A 270 -11.41 -9.72 -15.02
N ASP A 271 -12.50 -9.39 -14.31
CA ASP A 271 -12.75 -8.05 -13.81
C ASP A 271 -11.84 -7.73 -12.61
N ASN A 272 -11.38 -6.47 -12.53
CA ASN A 272 -10.67 -5.93 -11.38
C ASN A 272 -11.65 -5.06 -10.58
N ASP A 273 -12.19 -5.61 -9.49
CA ASP A 273 -13.10 -4.91 -8.57
C ASP A 273 -12.50 -4.83 -7.17
N GLY A 274 -13.17 -4.11 -6.26
CA GLY A 274 -12.68 -3.89 -4.89
C GLY A 274 -12.38 -5.18 -4.13
N VAL A 275 -13.24 -6.21 -4.25
CA VAL A 275 -13.02 -7.50 -3.58
C VAL A 275 -11.78 -8.20 -4.14
N LYS A 276 -11.55 -8.15 -5.45
CA LYS A 276 -10.34 -8.73 -6.03
C LYS A 276 -9.08 -8.00 -5.56
N ARG A 277 -9.13 -6.67 -5.48
CA ARG A 277 -8.04 -5.86 -4.93
C ARG A 277 -7.78 -6.20 -3.46
N TYR A 278 -8.83 -6.37 -2.66
CA TYR A 278 -8.72 -6.86 -1.29
C TYR A 278 -8.05 -8.24 -1.21
N VAL A 279 -8.49 -9.22 -2.00
CA VAL A 279 -7.87 -10.56 -1.99
C VAL A 279 -6.40 -10.50 -2.43
N ALA A 280 -6.08 -9.67 -3.43
CA ALA A 280 -4.70 -9.46 -3.85
C ALA A 280 -3.85 -8.85 -2.71
N GLY A 281 -4.34 -7.77 -2.07
CA GLY A 281 -3.67 -7.14 -0.94
C GLY A 281 -3.53 -8.06 0.27
N LEU A 282 -4.55 -8.88 0.56
CA LEU A 282 -4.49 -9.89 1.61
C LEU A 282 -3.43 -10.95 1.30
N ILE A 283 -3.37 -11.45 0.06
CA ILE A 283 -2.32 -12.39 -0.36
C ILE A 283 -0.95 -11.75 -0.19
N ASP A 284 -0.78 -10.52 -0.68
CA ASP A 284 0.49 -9.79 -0.63
C ASP A 284 0.94 -9.52 0.81
N GLY A 285 0.01 -9.12 1.70
CA GLY A 285 0.29 -8.97 3.13
C GLY A 285 0.63 -10.27 3.86
N LEU A 286 0.26 -11.43 3.30
CA LEU A 286 0.63 -12.74 3.86
C LEU A 286 1.96 -13.28 3.29
N ILE A 287 2.50 -12.73 2.20
CA ILE A 287 3.76 -13.18 1.59
C ILE A 287 4.95 -13.11 2.58
N PRO A 288 5.14 -12.04 3.38
CA PRO A 288 6.26 -11.96 4.33
C PRO A 288 6.31 -13.14 5.31
N LEU A 289 5.14 -13.67 5.70
CA LEU A 289 5.06 -14.86 6.57
C LEU A 289 5.67 -16.11 5.93
N THR A 290 5.79 -16.16 4.60
CA THR A 290 6.39 -17.28 3.87
C THR A 290 7.91 -17.17 3.72
N GLU A 291 8.45 -15.95 3.85
CA GLU A 291 9.89 -15.67 3.86
C GLU A 291 10.51 -16.02 5.21
N ASN A 292 9.71 -15.91 6.28
CA ASN A 292 10.10 -16.37 7.60
C ASN A 292 10.21 -17.91 7.65
N VAL A 293 11.45 -18.42 7.65
CA VAL A 293 11.76 -19.87 7.71
C VAL A 293 11.26 -20.57 8.98
N ASN A 294 11.01 -19.79 10.04
CA ASN A 294 10.52 -20.23 11.34
C ASN A 294 9.04 -19.88 11.56
N SER A 295 8.35 -19.37 10.54
CA SER A 295 6.93 -19.02 10.61
C SER A 295 6.11 -20.18 11.15
N LYS A 296 5.24 -19.88 12.11
CA LYS A 296 4.27 -20.87 12.61
C LYS A 296 3.11 -21.06 11.66
N TRP A 297 2.99 -20.22 10.63
CA TRP A 297 1.89 -20.26 9.69
C TRP A 297 2.30 -20.89 8.37
N GLN A 298 1.40 -21.70 7.80
CA GLN A 298 1.51 -22.15 6.44
C GLN A 298 0.22 -21.83 5.70
N PHE A 299 0.31 -21.04 4.63
CA PHE A 299 -0.84 -20.67 3.81
C PHE A 299 -0.84 -21.43 2.49
N ASP A 300 -2.02 -21.94 2.13
CA ASP A 300 -2.34 -22.39 0.78
C ASP A 300 -3.51 -21.57 0.22
N LEU A 301 -3.54 -21.42 -1.10
CA LEU A 301 -4.55 -20.68 -1.85
C LEU A 301 -5.44 -21.65 -2.62
N LEU A 302 -6.75 -21.48 -2.53
CA LEU A 302 -7.72 -22.15 -3.40
C LEU A 302 -8.05 -21.26 -4.60
N ILE A 303 -7.60 -21.65 -5.79
CA ILE A 303 -7.85 -20.93 -7.04
C ILE A 303 -8.38 -21.91 -8.09
N ASN A 304 -9.58 -21.66 -8.62
CA ASN A 304 -10.27 -22.48 -9.61
C ASN A 304 -10.25 -24.00 -9.31
N LYS A 305 -10.58 -24.35 -8.05
CA LYS A 305 -10.61 -25.73 -7.51
C LYS A 305 -9.24 -26.36 -7.24
N GLU A 306 -8.15 -25.68 -7.54
CA GLU A 306 -6.80 -26.14 -7.27
C GLU A 306 -6.22 -25.47 -6.02
N ILE A 307 -5.33 -26.19 -5.35
CA ILE A 307 -4.66 -25.73 -4.13
C ILE A 307 -3.19 -25.48 -4.47
N ILE A 308 -2.72 -24.26 -4.24
CA ILE A 308 -1.34 -23.83 -4.49
C ILE A 308 -0.80 -23.27 -3.19
N SER A 309 0.39 -23.69 -2.74
CA SER A 309 0.99 -23.07 -1.56
C SER A 309 1.32 -21.61 -1.81
N LEU A 310 1.10 -20.73 -0.81
CA LEU A 310 1.38 -19.30 -0.93
C LEU A 310 2.85 -19.05 -1.30
N LYS A 311 3.77 -19.83 -0.71
CA LYS A 311 5.20 -19.79 -1.05
C LYS A 311 5.47 -20.01 -2.55
N LYS A 312 4.77 -20.97 -3.18
CA LYS A 312 4.88 -21.21 -4.62
C LYS A 312 4.24 -20.09 -5.43
N TYR A 313 3.14 -19.52 -4.95
CA TYR A 313 2.50 -18.38 -5.59
C TYR A 313 3.40 -17.14 -5.56
N ALA A 314 4.05 -16.85 -4.42
CA ALA A 314 4.98 -15.73 -4.25
C ALA A 314 6.18 -15.83 -5.21
N SER A 315 6.82 -17.01 -5.30
CA SER A 315 7.94 -17.21 -6.23
C SER A 315 7.54 -17.00 -7.70
N LEU A 316 6.29 -17.32 -8.06
CA LEU A 316 5.79 -17.04 -9.40
C LEU A 316 5.57 -15.54 -9.64
N LYS A 317 5.36 -14.71 -8.61
CA LYS A 317 5.14 -13.26 -8.79
C LYS A 317 6.46 -12.51 -9.05
N GLU A 318 7.55 -12.92 -8.41
CA GLU A 318 8.88 -12.28 -8.50
C GLU A 318 9.53 -12.40 -9.88
N ASP A 319 9.31 -13.51 -10.60
CA ASP A 319 9.91 -13.78 -11.92
C ASP A 319 9.30 -12.95 -13.08
N GLY A 320 8.62 -11.83 -12.79
CA GLY A 320 7.99 -10.96 -13.80
C GLY A 320 6.85 -11.65 -14.56
N PHE A 321 6.16 -12.57 -13.91
CA PHE A 321 5.36 -13.61 -14.55
C PHE A 321 3.99 -13.11 -15.05
N ASP A 322 3.75 -13.33 -16.34
CA ASP A 322 2.51 -13.02 -17.04
C ASP A 322 1.36 -13.89 -16.50
N ARG A 323 0.27 -13.23 -16.10
CA ARG A 323 -1.03 -13.81 -15.71
C ARG A 323 -1.49 -14.91 -16.69
N SER A 324 -1.14 -14.80 -17.97
CA SER A 324 -1.43 -15.79 -19.01
C SER A 324 -0.78 -17.16 -18.80
N GLN A 325 0.32 -17.25 -18.04
CA GLN A 325 0.99 -18.51 -17.72
C GLN A 325 0.30 -19.26 -16.57
N LEU A 326 -0.19 -18.56 -15.54
CA LEU A 326 -1.11 -19.13 -14.54
C LEU A 326 -2.38 -19.67 -15.23
N GLU A 327 -2.91 -18.94 -16.21
CA GLU A 327 -4.06 -19.36 -17.02
C GLU A 327 -3.80 -20.61 -17.87
N LYS A 328 -2.57 -20.80 -18.36
CA LYS A 328 -2.15 -21.98 -19.13
C LYS A 328 -1.83 -23.18 -18.25
N GLN A 329 -1.10 -22.99 -17.14
CA GLN A 329 -0.59 -24.07 -16.30
C GLN A 329 -1.68 -24.71 -15.43
N TYR A 330 -2.64 -23.91 -14.96
CA TYR A 330 -3.71 -24.34 -14.05
C TYR A 330 -5.10 -24.28 -14.70
N GLY A 331 -5.14 -24.24 -16.04
CA GLY A 331 -6.39 -24.33 -16.80
C GLY A 331 -7.38 -23.17 -16.56
N LEU A 332 -6.93 -22.00 -16.12
CA LEU A 332 -7.79 -20.80 -15.94
C LEU A 332 -8.21 -20.17 -17.30
N SER A 333 -7.86 -20.80 -18.42
CA SER A 333 -8.37 -20.42 -19.74
C SER A 333 -9.90 -20.47 -19.78
N ALA A 334 -10.52 -19.29 -19.80
CA ALA A 334 -11.71 -19.10 -20.61
C ALA A 334 -11.33 -19.51 -22.03
N LYS A 335 -11.68 -20.74 -22.44
CA LYS A 335 -11.48 -21.21 -23.82
C LYS A 335 -12.02 -20.13 -24.76
N LYS A 336 -11.15 -19.32 -25.34
CA LYS A 336 -11.43 -18.65 -26.61
C LYS A 336 -11.64 -19.79 -27.59
N HIS A 337 -12.89 -20.18 -27.80
CA HIS A 337 -13.27 -21.03 -28.92
C HIS A 337 -12.96 -20.31 -30.23
N LYS A 338 -11.69 -20.31 -30.63
CA LYS A 338 -11.22 -20.05 -32.00
C LYS A 338 -11.38 -21.31 -32.85
N LYS A 339 -12.54 -21.98 -32.80
CA LYS A 339 -12.95 -22.93 -33.83
C LYS A 339 -14.25 -22.44 -34.45
N GLY A 340 -14.12 -21.95 -35.68
CA GLY A 340 -15.22 -21.86 -36.65
C GLY A 340 -16.05 -20.58 -36.65
N PHE A 341 -15.45 -19.38 -36.60
CA PHE A 341 -16.20 -18.16 -36.90
C PHE A 341 -16.60 -18.09 -38.39
N PHE A 342 -15.70 -18.47 -39.31
CA PHE A 342 -15.99 -18.47 -40.75
C PHE A 342 -16.92 -19.63 -41.18
N GLY A 343 -16.72 -20.85 -40.67
CA GLY A 343 -17.55 -22.02 -41.06
C GLY A 343 -19.00 -21.97 -40.54
N ARG A 344 -19.29 -21.22 -39.47
CA ARG A 344 -20.67 -21.01 -38.97
C ARG A 344 -21.39 -19.87 -39.69
N LEU A 345 -20.66 -18.90 -40.21
CA LEU A 345 -21.25 -17.79 -40.97
C LEU A 345 -21.71 -18.24 -42.36
N GLU A 346 -20.93 -19.12 -43.00
CA GLU A 346 -21.25 -19.67 -44.32
C GLU A 346 -22.49 -20.58 -44.32
N SER A 347 -22.70 -21.32 -43.22
CA SER A 347 -23.88 -22.18 -43.04
C SER A 347 -25.15 -21.40 -42.70
N VAL A 348 -25.05 -20.27 -42.00
CA VAL A 348 -26.20 -19.39 -41.70
C VAL A 348 -26.64 -18.60 -42.93
N ILE A 349 -25.70 -18.13 -43.76
CA ILE A 349 -25.99 -17.41 -45.00
C ILE A 349 -26.69 -18.34 -46.02
N ARG A 350 -26.28 -19.61 -46.12
CA ARG A 350 -26.95 -20.62 -46.96
C ARG A 350 -28.33 -21.06 -46.43
N TYR A 351 -28.62 -20.84 -45.15
CA TYR A 351 -29.92 -21.21 -44.57
C TYR A 351 -31.00 -20.14 -44.77
N ILE A 352 -30.61 -18.88 -45.00
CA ILE A 352 -31.52 -17.73 -45.07
C ILE A 352 -31.80 -17.30 -46.52
N LEU A 353 -30.93 -17.63 -47.47
CA LEU A 353 -31.11 -17.29 -48.89
C LEU A 353 -31.22 -18.56 -49.75
N PRO A 354 -32.40 -18.84 -50.34
CA PRO A 354 -32.53 -19.94 -51.29
C PRO A 354 -31.61 -19.71 -52.50
N ASP A 355 -30.91 -20.75 -52.98
CA ASP A 355 -29.91 -20.66 -54.07
C ASP A 355 -30.43 -19.97 -55.35
N ARG A 356 -31.75 -19.98 -55.57
CA ARG A 356 -32.43 -19.29 -56.67
C ARG A 356 -32.30 -17.77 -56.62
N TRP A 357 -32.24 -17.17 -55.43
CA TRP A 357 -32.08 -15.72 -55.25
C TRP A 357 -30.66 -15.26 -55.51
N ILE A 358 -29.66 -16.08 -55.15
CA ILE A 358 -28.25 -15.80 -55.43
C ILE A 358 -28.01 -15.84 -56.94
N LYS A 359 -28.60 -16.82 -57.64
CA LYS A 359 -28.55 -16.90 -59.11
C LYS A 359 -29.27 -15.72 -59.77
N TRP A 360 -30.48 -15.37 -59.33
CA TRP A 360 -31.25 -14.25 -59.86
C TRP A 360 -30.56 -12.87 -59.67
N LEU A 361 -29.88 -12.66 -58.54
CA LEU A 361 -29.12 -11.45 -58.23
C LEU A 361 -27.86 -11.30 -59.07
N THR A 362 -27.23 -12.41 -59.45
CA THR A 362 -26.02 -12.42 -60.28
C THR A 362 -26.36 -12.15 -61.75
N ASP A 363 -27.55 -12.58 -62.20
CA ASP A 363 -27.98 -12.49 -63.59
C ASP A 363 -28.56 -11.11 -64.02
N ASN A 364 -28.94 -10.23 -63.08
CA ASN A 364 -29.72 -9.02 -63.42
C ASN A 364 -29.05 -7.63 -63.26
N ASN A 365 -27.78 -7.54 -62.88
CA ASN A 365 -26.94 -6.32 -62.98
C ASN A 365 -27.62 -4.96 -62.65
N ILE A 366 -28.38 -4.89 -61.53
CA ILE A 366 -29.20 -3.70 -61.20
C ILE A 366 -28.42 -2.68 -60.34
N HIS A 367 -28.08 -1.55 -60.94
CA HIS A 367 -27.39 -0.39 -60.34
C HIS A 367 -28.10 0.27 -59.15
N LEU A 368 -29.35 -0.12 -58.84
CA LEU A 368 -30.11 0.36 -57.68
C LEU A 368 -29.60 -0.22 -56.34
N PHE A 369 -28.78 -1.26 -56.39
CA PHE A 369 -28.24 -1.92 -55.20
C PHE A 369 -27.18 -1.09 -54.47
N HIS A 370 -26.41 -0.23 -55.16
CA HIS A 370 -25.35 0.54 -54.51
C HIS A 370 -25.87 1.58 -53.50
N LYS A 371 -27.07 2.13 -53.72
CA LYS A 371 -27.68 3.14 -52.84
C LYS A 371 -28.37 2.52 -51.62
N ILE A 372 -28.95 1.33 -51.79
CA ILE A 372 -29.56 0.55 -50.71
C ILE A 372 -28.48 -0.18 -49.90
N TYR A 373 -27.42 -0.67 -50.53
CA TYR A 373 -26.29 -1.32 -49.89
C TYR A 373 -25.53 -0.37 -48.95
N TYR A 374 -25.41 0.92 -49.26
CA TYR A 374 -24.76 1.88 -48.37
C TYR A 374 -25.58 2.21 -47.12
N ASN A 375 -26.90 2.37 -47.26
CA ASN A 375 -27.81 2.60 -46.14
C ASN A 375 -28.01 1.34 -45.27
N ILE A 376 -28.04 0.16 -45.91
CA ILE A 376 -28.00 -1.12 -45.20
C ILE A 376 -26.62 -1.32 -44.56
N LYS A 377 -25.50 -0.89 -45.15
CA LYS A 377 -24.17 -0.96 -44.53
C LYS A 377 -24.08 -0.11 -43.27
N ILE A 378 -24.66 1.09 -43.24
CA ILE A 378 -24.66 1.92 -42.02
C ILE A 378 -25.60 1.31 -40.97
N ALA A 379 -26.78 0.85 -41.36
CA ALA A 379 -27.71 0.18 -40.44
C ALA A 379 -27.17 -1.16 -39.93
N THR A 380 -26.47 -1.94 -40.77
CA THR A 380 -25.79 -3.17 -40.37
C THR A 380 -24.49 -2.88 -39.66
N LEU A 381 -23.75 -1.80 -39.90
CA LEU A 381 -22.63 -1.39 -39.04
C LEU A 381 -23.12 -0.95 -37.67
N PHE A 382 -24.26 -0.24 -37.59
CA PHE A 382 -24.88 0.15 -36.33
C PHE A 382 -25.44 -1.06 -35.60
N LEU A 383 -26.13 -1.96 -36.30
CA LEU A 383 -26.61 -3.23 -35.77
C LEU A 383 -25.45 -4.17 -35.45
N PHE A 384 -24.31 -4.12 -36.15
CA PHE A 384 -23.10 -4.88 -35.89
C PHE A 384 -22.29 -4.25 -34.76
N PHE A 385 -22.35 -2.94 -34.51
CA PHE A 385 -21.81 -2.30 -33.31
C PHE A 385 -22.68 -2.56 -32.10
N LEU A 386 -24.01 -2.54 -32.26
CA LEU A 386 -25.00 -2.89 -31.24
C LEU A 386 -24.95 -4.40 -30.94
N LEU A 387 -24.86 -5.26 -31.94
CA LEU A 387 -24.63 -6.70 -31.82
C LEU A 387 -23.20 -6.98 -31.39
N ARG A 388 -22.18 -6.17 -31.67
CA ARG A 388 -20.83 -6.39 -31.13
C ARG A 388 -20.76 -5.98 -29.67
N SER A 389 -21.44 -4.92 -29.26
CA SER A 389 -21.57 -4.56 -27.85
C SER A 389 -22.48 -5.56 -27.12
N VAL A 390 -23.55 -6.07 -27.74
CA VAL A 390 -24.39 -7.13 -27.16
C VAL A 390 -23.71 -8.51 -27.24
N ILE A 391 -23.00 -8.92 -28.30
CA ILE A 391 -22.34 -10.24 -28.48
C ILE A 391 -20.93 -10.27 -27.88
N LEU A 392 -20.27 -9.15 -27.59
CA LEU A 392 -19.08 -9.14 -26.73
C LEU A 392 -19.45 -9.05 -25.24
N PHE A 393 -20.66 -8.58 -24.91
CA PHE A 393 -21.05 -8.32 -23.52
C PHE A 393 -22.05 -9.34 -22.97
N LEU A 394 -23.09 -9.75 -23.72
CA LEU A 394 -23.97 -10.85 -23.30
C LEU A 394 -23.21 -12.16 -23.16
N PRO A 395 -22.40 -12.63 -24.13
CA PRO A 395 -21.62 -13.84 -23.93
C PRO A 395 -20.63 -13.69 -22.80
N ARG A 396 -20.10 -12.51 -22.46
CA ARG A 396 -19.18 -12.35 -21.33
C ARG A 396 -19.92 -12.28 -19.99
N VAL A 397 -21.02 -11.55 -19.88
CA VAL A 397 -21.88 -11.52 -18.68
C VAL A 397 -22.58 -12.86 -18.48
N ILE A 398 -23.08 -13.49 -19.53
CA ILE A 398 -23.67 -14.83 -19.52
C ILE A 398 -22.59 -15.88 -19.30
N TYR A 399 -21.37 -15.76 -19.86
CA TYR A 399 -20.27 -16.71 -19.60
C TYR A 399 -19.67 -16.54 -18.22
N THR A 400 -19.54 -15.33 -17.68
CA THR A 400 -19.14 -15.08 -16.28
C THR A 400 -20.25 -15.54 -15.34
N ALA A 401 -21.51 -15.25 -15.65
CA ALA A 401 -22.66 -15.79 -14.91
C ALA A 401 -22.82 -17.30 -15.07
N TYR A 402 -22.39 -17.89 -16.20
CA TYR A 402 -22.38 -19.33 -16.48
C TYR A 402 -21.18 -20.03 -15.86
N LEU A 403 -20.00 -19.41 -15.80
CA LEU A 403 -18.84 -19.92 -15.08
C LEU A 403 -19.09 -19.84 -13.57
N HIS A 404 -19.63 -18.72 -13.07
CA HIS A 404 -20.18 -18.65 -11.71
C HIS A 404 -21.26 -19.71 -11.51
N ASN A 405 -22.28 -19.82 -12.39
CA ASN A 405 -23.32 -20.85 -12.25
C ASN A 405 -22.79 -22.29 -12.32
N LYS A 406 -21.78 -22.56 -13.14
CA LYS A 406 -21.24 -23.91 -13.36
C LYS A 406 -20.25 -24.28 -12.26
N GLN A 407 -19.51 -23.32 -11.71
CA GLN A 407 -18.77 -23.47 -10.45
C GLN A 407 -19.71 -23.61 -9.24
N ASP A 408 -20.88 -22.93 -9.26
CA ASP A 408 -21.87 -22.90 -8.18
C ASP A 408 -22.85 -24.09 -8.15
N LYS A 409 -23.18 -24.69 -9.30
CA LYS A 409 -24.20 -25.76 -9.40
C LYS A 409 -23.66 -27.15 -9.08
N GLU A 410 -22.38 -27.40 -9.30
CA GLU A 410 -21.73 -28.64 -8.87
C GLU A 410 -21.01 -28.37 -7.56
N GLY A 411 -21.70 -28.61 -6.44
CA GLY A 411 -21.14 -28.51 -5.10
C GLY A 411 -19.97 -29.48 -4.92
N TYR A 412 -18.79 -29.09 -5.40
CA TYR A 412 -17.57 -29.84 -5.24
C TYR A 412 -17.04 -29.57 -3.83
N SER A 413 -16.79 -30.64 -3.09
CA SER A 413 -16.09 -30.57 -1.81
C SER A 413 -14.61 -30.76 -2.06
N ILE A 414 -13.77 -30.01 -1.35
CA ILE A 414 -12.31 -30.17 -1.39
C ILE A 414 -11.96 -31.48 -0.63
N PRO A 415 -11.40 -32.51 -1.31
CA PRO A 415 -11.09 -33.77 -0.66
C PRO A 415 -10.07 -33.60 0.46
N GLY A 416 -10.34 -34.20 1.63
CA GLY A 416 -9.41 -34.18 2.76
C GLY A 416 -9.20 -32.81 3.42
N ILE A 417 -10.05 -31.81 3.13
CA ILE A 417 -9.88 -30.44 3.68
C ILE A 417 -9.73 -30.43 5.21
N ASN A 418 -10.49 -31.28 5.91
CA ASN A 418 -10.49 -31.35 7.38
C ASN A 418 -9.25 -32.00 7.99
N SER A 419 -8.53 -32.83 7.23
CA SER A 419 -7.29 -33.45 7.70
C SER A 419 -6.05 -32.67 7.24
N ARG A 420 -6.24 -31.59 6.47
CA ARG A 420 -5.16 -30.82 5.83
C ARG A 420 -4.98 -29.42 6.40
N TYR A 421 -6.05 -28.81 6.92
CA TYR A 421 -6.05 -27.41 7.35
C TYR A 421 -6.68 -27.25 8.73
N ASP A 422 -6.08 -26.38 9.51
CA ASP A 422 -6.51 -25.99 10.85
C ASP A 422 -7.47 -24.80 10.81
N LEU A 423 -7.45 -24.01 9.72
CA LEU A 423 -8.30 -22.85 9.51
C LEU A 423 -8.60 -22.65 8.02
N ILE A 424 -9.80 -22.14 7.72
CA ILE A 424 -10.18 -21.70 6.38
C ILE A 424 -10.58 -20.22 6.44
N HIS A 425 -10.01 -19.40 5.57
CA HIS A 425 -10.39 -17.99 5.42
C HIS A 425 -11.11 -17.80 4.08
N VAL A 426 -12.34 -17.28 4.13
CA VAL A 426 -13.19 -17.01 2.97
C VAL A 426 -13.46 -15.51 2.85
N PRO A 427 -12.74 -14.79 1.96
CA PRO A 427 -12.87 -13.34 1.82
C PRO A 427 -14.23 -12.84 1.29
N LEU A 428 -15.10 -13.75 0.86
CA LEU A 428 -16.39 -13.38 0.28
C LEU A 428 -17.48 -14.39 0.66
N GLN A 429 -18.53 -13.94 1.35
CA GLN A 429 -19.59 -14.82 1.88
C GLN A 429 -20.29 -15.65 0.80
N GLN A 430 -20.34 -15.17 -0.44
CA GLN A 430 -20.92 -15.87 -1.58
C GLN A 430 -20.12 -17.13 -1.97
N HIS A 431 -18.85 -17.24 -1.57
CA HIS A 431 -17.95 -18.34 -1.90
C HIS A 431 -17.94 -19.49 -0.87
N TYR A 432 -18.98 -19.60 -0.04
CA TYR A 432 -19.09 -20.61 1.01
C TYR A 432 -19.17 -22.07 0.51
N ARG A 433 -19.64 -22.31 -0.72
CA ARG A 433 -20.04 -23.65 -1.22
C ARG A 433 -18.94 -24.73 -1.14
N PRO A 434 -17.67 -24.49 -1.52
CA PRO A 434 -16.61 -25.51 -1.45
C PRO A 434 -16.37 -26.04 -0.03
N PHE A 435 -16.77 -25.27 0.97
CA PHE A 435 -16.54 -25.53 2.38
C PHE A 435 -17.75 -26.11 3.10
N ALA A 436 -18.80 -26.52 2.36
CA ALA A 436 -20.02 -27.07 2.94
C ALA A 436 -19.81 -28.32 3.82
N ARG A 437 -18.70 -29.06 3.61
CA ARG A 437 -18.29 -30.25 4.39
C ARG A 437 -17.07 -30.00 5.27
N ALA A 438 -16.60 -28.76 5.35
CA ALA A 438 -15.51 -28.41 6.23
C ALA A 438 -15.95 -28.52 7.70
N ARG A 439 -15.04 -28.99 8.55
CA ARG A 439 -15.13 -29.10 10.01
C ARG A 439 -14.06 -28.27 10.70
N ALA A 440 -13.00 -27.90 9.97
CA ALA A 440 -12.04 -26.91 10.44
C ALA A 440 -12.78 -25.58 10.70
N PRO A 441 -12.37 -24.80 11.71
CA PRO A 441 -12.83 -23.42 11.89
C PRO A 441 -12.78 -22.61 10.60
N ILE A 442 -13.78 -21.75 10.40
CA ILE A 442 -13.90 -20.90 9.21
C ILE A 442 -14.02 -19.45 9.66
N VAL A 443 -13.25 -18.58 9.01
CA VAL A 443 -13.33 -17.13 9.11
C VAL A 443 -13.84 -16.59 7.78
N PHE A 444 -14.85 -15.71 7.81
CA PHE A 444 -15.31 -14.97 6.64
C PHE A 444 -14.91 -13.51 6.75
N THR A 445 -14.49 -12.87 5.66
CA THR A 445 -14.50 -11.39 5.58
C THR A 445 -15.84 -10.94 5.04
N ILE A 446 -16.50 -10.02 5.74
CA ILE A 446 -17.73 -9.38 5.31
C ILE A 446 -17.38 -7.96 4.88
N HIS A 447 -17.52 -7.68 3.58
CA HIS A 447 -17.27 -6.35 3.05
C HIS A 447 -18.48 -5.42 3.19
N ASP A 448 -19.71 -5.93 3.04
CA ASP A 448 -20.92 -5.12 3.17
C ASP A 448 -22.20 -5.96 3.27
N TYR A 449 -23.31 -5.28 3.61
CA TYR A 449 -24.68 -5.81 3.56
C TYR A 449 -25.55 -5.10 2.51
N THR A 450 -24.96 -4.61 1.42
CA THR A 450 -25.69 -3.87 0.38
C THR A 450 -26.84 -4.69 -0.23
N HIS A 451 -26.68 -6.01 -0.32
CA HIS A 451 -27.74 -6.93 -0.76
C HIS A 451 -28.98 -6.97 0.14
N LYS A 452 -28.87 -6.57 1.42
CA LYS A 452 -29.98 -6.44 2.37
C LYS A 452 -30.48 -5.01 2.49
N LEU A 453 -29.56 -4.04 2.53
CA LEU A 453 -29.88 -2.62 2.74
C LEU A 453 -30.43 -1.96 1.48
N PHE A 454 -29.92 -2.35 0.32
CA PHE A 454 -30.27 -1.80 -0.99
C PHE A 454 -30.57 -2.91 -2.00
N PRO A 455 -31.55 -3.80 -1.75
CA PRO A 455 -31.81 -4.97 -2.59
C PRO A 455 -32.10 -4.60 -4.05
N ASP A 456 -32.66 -3.42 -4.30
CA ASP A 456 -32.95 -2.89 -5.64
C ASP A 456 -31.69 -2.65 -6.49
N TYR A 457 -30.50 -2.62 -5.87
CA TYR A 457 -29.21 -2.47 -6.55
C TYR A 457 -28.57 -3.82 -6.90
N HIS A 458 -29.18 -4.94 -6.50
CA HIS A 458 -28.64 -6.28 -6.72
C HIS A 458 -29.57 -7.15 -7.56
N THR A 459 -28.97 -8.10 -8.29
CA THR A 459 -29.76 -9.14 -8.95
C THR A 459 -30.32 -10.10 -7.91
N LYS A 460 -31.52 -10.67 -8.17
CA LYS A 460 -32.13 -11.68 -7.29
C LYS A 460 -31.20 -12.88 -7.01
N ILE A 461 -30.34 -13.23 -7.98
CA ILE A 461 -29.36 -14.32 -7.84
C ILE A 461 -28.27 -13.92 -6.84
N ASN A 462 -27.73 -12.71 -6.96
CA ASN A 462 -26.70 -12.22 -6.03
C ASN A 462 -27.25 -12.14 -4.60
N ILE A 463 -28.47 -11.64 -4.43
CA ILE A 463 -29.16 -11.61 -3.12
C ILE A 463 -29.27 -13.04 -2.58
N LYS A 464 -29.83 -13.98 -3.35
CA LYS A 464 -29.98 -15.37 -2.91
C LYS A 464 -28.65 -16.03 -2.53
N ASN A 465 -27.60 -15.80 -3.30
CA ASN A 465 -26.27 -16.34 -3.03
C ASN A 465 -25.67 -15.76 -1.74
N ALA A 466 -25.77 -14.45 -1.53
CA ALA A 466 -25.31 -13.78 -0.32
C ALA A 466 -26.09 -14.27 0.92
N GLU A 467 -27.42 -14.33 0.85
CA GLU A 467 -28.28 -14.84 1.94
C GLU A 467 -27.95 -16.29 2.32
N ASN A 468 -27.61 -17.14 1.34
CA ASN A 468 -27.19 -18.50 1.64
C ASN A 468 -25.81 -18.56 2.29
N GLY A 469 -24.91 -17.65 1.92
CA GLY A 469 -23.62 -17.46 2.60
C GLY A 469 -23.81 -17.07 4.06
N LEU A 470 -24.68 -16.10 4.34
CA LEU A 470 -25.00 -15.69 5.71
C LEU A 470 -25.59 -16.85 6.53
N ARG A 471 -26.55 -17.59 5.98
CA ARG A 471 -27.09 -18.80 6.63
C ARG A 471 -26.03 -19.86 6.90
N PHE A 472 -25.05 -19.99 6.00
CA PHE A 472 -23.94 -20.92 6.20
C PHE A 472 -23.03 -20.47 7.35
N ILE A 473 -22.71 -19.18 7.41
CA ILE A 473 -21.94 -18.55 8.49
C ILE A 473 -22.60 -18.82 9.85
N GLU A 474 -23.91 -18.55 9.99
CA GLU A 474 -24.65 -18.81 11.23
C GLU A 474 -24.67 -20.30 11.59
N LYS A 475 -24.95 -21.16 10.61
CA LYS A 475 -25.00 -22.62 10.83
C LYS A 475 -23.66 -23.17 11.32
N GLN A 476 -22.55 -22.65 10.81
CA GLN A 476 -21.20 -23.08 11.21
C GLN A 476 -20.72 -22.41 12.49
N GLN A 477 -21.45 -21.41 13.02
CA GLN A 477 -20.93 -20.52 14.04
C GLN A 477 -19.53 -20.03 13.65
N ALA A 478 -19.38 -19.58 12.40
CA ALA A 478 -18.12 -19.13 11.86
C ALA A 478 -17.66 -17.84 12.56
N HIS A 479 -16.36 -17.56 12.47
CA HIS A 479 -15.85 -16.23 12.79
C HIS A 479 -16.06 -15.32 11.59
N ILE A 480 -16.30 -14.03 11.83
CA ILE A 480 -16.42 -13.02 10.80
C ILE A 480 -15.46 -11.86 11.10
N ILE A 481 -14.82 -11.37 10.05
CA ILE A 481 -14.07 -10.13 10.02
C ILE A 481 -15.00 -9.09 9.39
N ASN A 482 -15.28 -8.04 10.14
CA ASN A 482 -16.03 -6.88 9.69
C ASN A 482 -15.04 -5.79 9.34
N VAL A 483 -15.14 -5.29 8.12
CA VAL A 483 -14.17 -4.34 7.56
C VAL A 483 -14.31 -2.93 8.12
N SER A 484 -15.33 -2.67 8.95
CA SER A 484 -15.64 -1.35 9.51
C SER A 484 -16.62 -1.45 10.69
N GLU A 485 -16.73 -0.40 11.53
CA GLU A 485 -17.75 -0.37 12.59
C GLU A 485 -19.15 -0.37 12.00
N SER A 486 -19.35 0.29 10.85
CA SER A 486 -20.62 0.23 10.11
C SER A 486 -20.97 -1.21 9.72
N THR A 487 -20.01 -1.97 9.18
CA THR A 487 -20.24 -3.36 8.80
C THR A 487 -20.43 -4.27 10.01
N LEU A 488 -19.75 -4.00 11.12
CA LEU A 488 -19.96 -4.71 12.39
C LEU A 488 -21.38 -4.47 12.93
N SER A 489 -21.86 -3.23 12.88
CA SER A 489 -23.22 -2.87 13.28
C SER A 489 -24.25 -3.61 12.43
N ASP A 490 -24.05 -3.65 11.11
CA ASP A 490 -24.90 -4.42 10.20
C ASP A 490 -24.82 -5.94 10.49
N SER A 491 -23.64 -6.48 10.78
CA SER A 491 -23.48 -7.89 11.19
C SER A 491 -24.26 -8.20 12.46
N LYS A 492 -24.19 -7.36 13.49
CA LYS A 492 -24.98 -7.52 14.72
C LYS A 492 -26.49 -7.46 14.47
N LYS A 493 -26.92 -6.74 13.44
CA LYS A 493 -28.33 -6.65 13.03
C LYS A 493 -28.80 -7.87 12.22
N PHE A 494 -27.94 -8.41 11.35
CA PHE A 494 -28.34 -9.41 10.35
C PHE A 494 -27.86 -10.83 10.62
N LEU A 495 -26.94 -11.04 11.56
CA LEU A 495 -26.40 -12.34 11.93
C LEU A 495 -26.59 -12.61 13.42
N SER A 496 -26.97 -13.85 13.74
CA SER A 496 -27.05 -14.36 15.10
C SER A 496 -25.76 -15.08 15.48
N LEU A 497 -24.70 -14.31 15.74
CA LEU A 497 -23.38 -14.82 16.16
C LEU A 497 -22.96 -14.27 17.53
N PRO A 498 -22.26 -15.06 18.38
CA PRO A 498 -21.65 -14.55 19.61
C PRO A 498 -20.63 -13.44 19.35
N ASP A 499 -20.47 -12.49 20.28
CA ASP A 499 -19.50 -11.38 20.11
C ASP A 499 -18.06 -11.87 19.89
N LYS A 500 -17.65 -12.96 20.54
CA LYS A 500 -16.32 -13.58 20.35
C LYS A 500 -16.07 -14.09 18.91
N ASN A 501 -17.12 -14.19 18.10
CA ASN A 501 -17.05 -14.60 16.71
C ASN A 501 -17.03 -13.40 15.73
N GLN A 502 -17.17 -12.17 16.21
CA GLN A 502 -17.28 -10.98 15.39
C GLN A 502 -16.08 -10.06 15.65
N HIS A 503 -15.19 -9.96 14.68
CA HIS A 503 -13.94 -9.21 14.78
C HIS A 503 -14.04 -7.95 13.93
N LEU A 504 -13.59 -6.81 14.46
CA LEU A 504 -13.43 -5.56 13.71
C LEU A 504 -11.98 -5.47 13.21
N ILE A 505 -11.79 -5.48 11.91
CA ILE A 505 -10.46 -5.29 11.29
C ILE A 505 -10.65 -4.41 10.07
N TYR A 506 -10.16 -3.17 10.14
CA TYR A 506 -10.19 -2.23 9.01
C TYR A 506 -9.34 -2.75 7.84
N GLU A 507 -9.74 -2.43 6.62
CA GLU A 507 -8.89 -2.70 5.45
C GLU A 507 -7.73 -1.70 5.40
N HIS A 508 -6.71 -2.04 4.62
CA HIS A 508 -5.50 -1.25 4.46
C HIS A 508 -5.33 -0.82 3.00
N VAL A 509 -4.73 0.36 2.80
CA VAL A 509 -4.35 0.86 1.47
C VAL A 509 -2.98 0.30 1.10
N ASP A 510 -2.76 -0.01 -0.17
CA ASP A 510 -1.43 -0.37 -0.67
C ASP A 510 -0.51 0.86 -0.63
N GLU A 511 0.28 0.99 0.43
CA GLU A 511 1.11 2.16 0.70
C GLU A 511 2.26 2.35 -0.28
N ASP A 512 2.75 1.27 -0.91
CA ASP A 512 3.81 1.33 -1.90
C ASP A 512 3.29 1.85 -3.25
N LYS A 513 2.02 1.57 -3.53
CA LYS A 513 1.34 1.97 -4.76
C LYS A 513 0.75 3.37 -4.68
N PHE A 514 -0.04 3.63 -3.65
CA PHE A 514 -0.78 4.89 -3.49
C PHE A 514 0.06 5.91 -2.74
N ILE A 515 1.14 6.35 -3.36
CA ILE A 515 2.00 7.42 -2.83
C ILE A 515 1.67 8.72 -3.54
N HIS A 516 1.77 9.85 -2.82
CA HIS A 516 1.68 11.17 -3.43
C HIS A 516 2.77 11.33 -4.50
N ARG A 517 2.35 11.57 -5.75
CA ARG A 517 3.25 11.72 -6.91
C ARG A 517 3.68 13.18 -7.06
N ILE A 518 4.95 13.43 -6.72
CA ILE A 518 5.58 14.76 -6.80
C ILE A 518 6.02 15.11 -8.23
N ASP A 519 6.38 14.10 -9.04
CA ASP A 519 6.80 14.30 -10.43
C ASP A 519 5.62 14.74 -11.32
N LYS A 520 5.64 16.02 -11.67
CA LYS A 520 4.61 16.64 -12.50
C LYS A 520 4.63 16.14 -13.94
N GLU A 521 5.78 15.72 -14.47
CA GLU A 521 5.90 15.25 -15.85
C GLU A 521 5.28 13.87 -15.99
N GLU A 522 5.60 12.94 -15.07
CA GLU A 522 4.98 11.60 -14.99
C GLU A 522 3.44 11.74 -14.87
N CYS A 523 2.97 12.55 -13.93
CA CYS A 523 1.53 12.76 -13.74
C CYS A 523 0.87 13.35 -14.98
N THR A 524 1.52 14.31 -15.64
CA THR A 524 0.97 14.97 -16.83
C THR A 524 0.72 13.98 -17.97
N GLU A 525 1.63 13.03 -18.19
CA GLU A 525 1.45 12.01 -19.23
C GLU A 525 0.29 11.06 -18.92
N VAL A 526 0.12 10.68 -17.65
CA VAL A 526 -1.04 9.90 -17.20
C VAL A 526 -2.35 10.68 -17.40
N LEU A 527 -2.40 11.95 -17.00
CA LEU A 527 -3.59 12.78 -17.19
C LEU A 527 -3.96 12.94 -18.68
N LYS A 528 -2.96 13.14 -19.56
CA LYS A 528 -3.16 13.16 -21.02
C LYS A 528 -3.69 11.83 -21.55
N LYS A 529 -3.16 10.68 -21.09
CA LYS A 529 -3.61 9.33 -21.46
C LYS A 529 -5.12 9.18 -21.27
N TYR A 530 -5.68 9.79 -20.22
CA TYR A 530 -7.10 9.74 -19.89
C TYR A 530 -7.93 10.95 -20.34
N GLY A 531 -7.33 11.88 -21.09
CA GLY A 531 -8.02 13.07 -21.59
C GLY A 531 -8.40 14.07 -20.51
N VAL A 532 -7.73 14.03 -19.35
CA VAL A 532 -7.90 15.02 -18.28
C VAL A 532 -7.29 16.34 -18.73
N ARG A 533 -8.01 17.43 -18.45
CA ARG A 533 -7.57 18.79 -18.77
C ARG A 533 -6.41 19.18 -17.87
N LEU A 534 -5.38 19.79 -18.45
CA LEU A 534 -4.19 20.23 -17.72
C LEU A 534 -4.23 21.74 -17.39
N ASP A 535 -5.13 22.47 -18.03
CA ASP A 535 -5.27 23.92 -17.88
C ASP A 535 -6.24 24.32 -16.75
N MET A 536 -6.84 23.34 -16.06
CA MET A 536 -7.81 23.54 -15.00
C MET A 536 -7.57 22.55 -13.86
N PRO A 537 -7.71 22.96 -12.58
CA PRO A 537 -7.84 22.00 -11.49
C PRO A 537 -9.12 21.18 -11.66
N TYR A 538 -9.19 20.03 -10.98
CA TYR A 538 -10.36 19.16 -11.06
C TYR A 538 -10.74 18.51 -9.73
N LEU A 539 -12.04 18.29 -9.56
CA LEU A 539 -12.58 17.33 -8.61
C LEU A 539 -12.59 15.95 -9.25
N LEU A 540 -12.18 14.93 -8.51
CA LEU A 540 -12.22 13.54 -8.97
C LEU A 540 -13.45 12.82 -8.40
N ILE A 541 -14.15 12.06 -9.22
CA ILE A 541 -15.13 11.06 -8.78
C ILE A 541 -14.63 9.69 -9.26
N LEU A 542 -14.38 8.78 -8.32
CA LEU A 542 -14.00 7.40 -8.65
C LEU A 542 -15.17 6.44 -8.39
N GLY A 543 -15.68 5.80 -9.45
CA GLY A 543 -16.70 4.77 -9.32
C GLY A 543 -17.46 4.50 -10.61
N THR A 544 -17.99 3.28 -10.74
CA THR A 544 -18.97 2.98 -11.79
C THR A 544 -20.21 3.85 -11.57
N ILE A 545 -20.80 4.37 -12.64
CA ILE A 545 -22.04 5.16 -12.54
C ILE A 545 -23.21 4.22 -12.19
N GLU A 546 -23.34 3.93 -10.91
CA GLU A 546 -24.41 3.14 -10.30
C GLU A 546 -25.14 3.96 -9.24
N PRO A 547 -26.43 3.69 -8.96
CA PRO A 547 -27.21 4.48 -8.01
C PRO A 547 -26.55 4.67 -6.65
N ARG A 548 -25.93 3.62 -6.11
CA ARG A 548 -25.27 3.63 -4.79
C ARG A 548 -24.10 4.62 -4.71
N LYS A 549 -23.30 4.72 -5.77
CA LYS A 549 -22.14 5.65 -5.85
C LYS A 549 -22.55 7.11 -5.97
N ASN A 550 -23.84 7.39 -6.16
CA ASN A 550 -24.42 8.72 -6.11
C ASN A 550 -23.79 9.76 -7.08
N VAL A 551 -23.17 9.29 -8.16
CA VAL A 551 -22.49 10.13 -9.16
C VAL A 551 -23.42 11.21 -9.73
N ASN A 552 -24.71 10.93 -9.84
CA ASN A 552 -25.68 11.89 -10.36
C ASN A 552 -25.86 13.12 -9.46
N ASN A 553 -25.93 12.96 -8.13
CA ASN A 553 -26.06 14.11 -7.23
C ASN A 553 -24.74 14.88 -7.17
N ALA A 554 -23.60 14.18 -7.18
CA ALA A 554 -22.28 14.80 -7.28
C ALA A 554 -22.14 15.69 -8.54
N ILE A 555 -22.61 15.21 -9.70
CA ILE A 555 -22.64 16.03 -10.93
C ILE A 555 -23.58 17.23 -10.78
N LYS A 556 -24.79 17.04 -10.23
CA LYS A 556 -25.74 18.15 -10.03
C LYS A 556 -25.17 19.22 -9.08
N ALA A 557 -24.47 18.83 -8.03
CA ALA A 557 -23.79 19.74 -7.11
C ALA A 557 -22.70 20.52 -7.83
N PHE A 558 -21.89 19.87 -8.65
CA PHE A 558 -20.89 20.54 -9.50
C PHE A 558 -21.52 21.55 -10.49
N GLN A 559 -22.65 21.18 -11.10
CA GLN A 559 -23.39 22.09 -12.00
C GLN A 559 -23.95 23.31 -11.24
N LEU A 560 -24.45 23.09 -10.03
CA LEU A 560 -24.93 24.14 -9.14
C LEU A 560 -23.80 25.08 -8.72
N LEU A 561 -22.62 24.55 -8.39
CA LEU A 561 -21.42 25.33 -8.04
C LEU A 561 -21.07 26.31 -9.17
N HIS A 562 -20.97 25.82 -10.41
CA HIS A 562 -20.72 26.66 -11.59
C HIS A 562 -21.84 27.66 -11.88
N LYS A 563 -23.09 27.32 -11.53
CA LYS A 563 -24.21 28.26 -11.65
C LYS A 563 -24.12 29.40 -10.63
N LYS A 564 -23.68 29.11 -9.39
CA LYS A 564 -23.42 30.09 -8.32
C LYS A 564 -22.17 30.94 -8.62
N HIS A 565 -21.14 30.33 -9.20
CA HIS A 565 -19.84 30.95 -9.46
C HIS A 565 -19.43 30.82 -10.95
N LYS A 566 -19.92 31.74 -11.79
CA LYS A 566 -19.77 31.65 -13.26
C LYS A 566 -18.31 31.71 -13.76
N ASP A 567 -17.43 32.35 -13.00
CA ASP A 567 -16.01 32.54 -13.36
C ASP A 567 -15.10 31.48 -12.70
N LEU A 568 -15.67 30.45 -12.08
CA LEU A 568 -14.90 29.40 -11.40
C LEU A 568 -14.11 28.55 -12.40
N ASN A 569 -12.79 28.54 -12.26
CA ASN A 569 -11.90 27.69 -13.06
C ASN A 569 -11.75 26.30 -12.43
N LEU A 570 -12.76 25.45 -12.58
CA LEU A 570 -12.76 24.09 -12.01
C LEU A 570 -13.45 23.10 -12.95
N SER A 571 -12.82 21.94 -13.15
CA SER A 571 -13.38 20.84 -13.93
C SER A 571 -13.75 19.64 -13.06
N LEU A 572 -14.48 18.68 -13.64
CA LEU A 572 -14.88 17.44 -12.97
C LEU A 572 -14.37 16.25 -13.78
N VAL A 573 -13.58 15.38 -13.14
CA VAL A 573 -13.09 14.13 -13.72
C VAL A 573 -13.85 12.97 -13.12
N ILE A 574 -14.45 12.14 -13.96
CA ILE A 574 -15.23 10.97 -13.55
C ILE A 574 -14.56 9.72 -14.10
N SER A 575 -14.02 8.92 -13.19
CA SER A 575 -13.29 7.69 -13.49
C SER A 575 -14.13 6.47 -13.11
N GLY A 576 -14.52 5.69 -14.11
CA GLY A 576 -15.34 4.50 -13.96
C GLY A 576 -16.13 4.15 -15.22
N LYS A 577 -16.70 2.94 -15.23
CA LYS A 577 -17.50 2.47 -16.37
C LYS A 577 -18.76 3.35 -16.51
N GLN A 578 -19.02 3.83 -17.72
CA GLN A 578 -20.22 4.61 -18.02
C GLN A 578 -21.47 3.73 -17.84
N GLY A 579 -22.29 4.07 -16.85
CA GLY A 579 -23.57 3.42 -16.61
C GLY A 579 -24.61 3.83 -17.64
N TRP A 580 -25.59 2.95 -17.84
CA TRP A 580 -26.73 3.07 -18.76
C TRP A 580 -27.59 4.35 -18.62
N LYS A 581 -27.41 5.16 -17.57
CA LYS A 581 -28.18 6.39 -17.27
C LYS A 581 -27.43 7.72 -17.53
N ALA A 582 -26.21 7.72 -18.07
CA ALA A 582 -25.38 8.93 -18.21
C ALA A 582 -25.80 9.96 -19.29
N LYS A 583 -27.05 9.93 -19.79
CA LYS A 583 -27.45 10.57 -21.05
C LYS A 583 -27.82 12.07 -20.99
N SER A 584 -27.77 12.78 -19.85
CA SER A 584 -28.36 14.14 -19.75
C SER A 584 -27.45 15.30 -19.27
N PHE A 585 -26.12 15.22 -19.41
CA PHE A 585 -25.21 16.27 -18.87
C PHE A 585 -24.68 17.28 -19.90
N SER A 586 -25.41 17.54 -21.00
CA SER A 586 -24.90 18.29 -22.16
C SER A 586 -24.48 19.74 -21.88
N ALA A 587 -25.04 20.41 -20.88
CA ALA A 587 -24.76 21.82 -20.60
C ALA A 587 -23.35 22.10 -20.02
N TYR A 588 -22.67 21.06 -19.53
CA TYR A 588 -21.34 21.16 -18.88
C TYR A 588 -20.34 20.17 -19.50
N SER A 589 -20.60 19.68 -20.71
CA SER A 589 -19.79 18.63 -21.33
C SER A 589 -18.33 19.05 -21.59
N ASN A 590 -18.04 20.35 -21.64
CA ASN A 590 -16.69 20.89 -21.77
C ASN A 590 -15.91 20.94 -20.44
N LEU A 591 -16.60 20.82 -19.31
CA LEU A 591 -16.04 20.86 -17.95
C LEU A 591 -16.03 19.50 -17.27
N ILE A 592 -16.67 18.48 -17.86
CA ILE A 592 -16.75 17.13 -17.31
C ILE A 592 -16.01 16.15 -18.22
N THR A 593 -14.93 15.56 -17.72
CA THR A 593 -14.17 14.51 -18.41
C THR A 593 -14.56 13.14 -17.87
N PHE A 594 -14.98 12.24 -18.75
CA PHE A 594 -15.17 10.82 -18.42
C PHE A 594 -13.95 10.02 -18.90
N THR A 595 -13.14 9.52 -17.97
CA THR A 595 -11.91 8.79 -18.33
C THR A 595 -12.18 7.34 -18.74
N GLY A 596 -13.36 6.82 -18.39
CA GLY A 596 -13.66 5.40 -18.51
C GLY A 596 -12.94 4.59 -17.42
N PHE A 597 -12.48 3.39 -17.75
CA PHE A 597 -11.68 2.59 -16.83
C PHE A 597 -10.25 3.16 -16.74
N VAL A 598 -9.79 3.42 -15.53
CA VAL A 598 -8.41 3.84 -15.23
C VAL A 598 -7.66 2.64 -14.69
N ASP A 599 -6.43 2.43 -15.15
CA ASP A 599 -5.58 1.34 -14.70
C ASP A 599 -5.16 1.60 -13.25
N ASP A 600 -5.09 0.56 -12.42
CA ASP A 600 -4.77 0.74 -11.00
C ASP A 600 -3.41 1.44 -10.78
N GLU A 601 -2.43 1.27 -11.69
CA GLU A 601 -1.11 1.92 -11.65
C GLU A 601 -1.16 3.44 -11.91
N ASP A 602 -2.20 3.90 -12.60
CA ASP A 602 -2.35 5.30 -12.98
C ASP A 602 -3.22 6.09 -11.98
N LEU A 603 -3.99 5.39 -11.14
CA LEU A 603 -4.83 6.01 -10.10
C LEU A 603 -4.05 6.94 -9.16
N PRO A 604 -2.83 6.60 -8.67
CA PRO A 604 -2.07 7.50 -7.80
C PRO A 604 -1.81 8.88 -8.42
N ALA A 605 -1.57 8.96 -9.74
CA ALA A 605 -1.38 10.23 -10.43
C ALA A 605 -2.69 11.04 -10.52
N LEU A 606 -3.84 10.37 -10.74
CA LEU A 606 -5.15 11.02 -10.72
C LEU A 606 -5.52 11.52 -9.32
N TYR A 607 -5.24 10.76 -8.27
CA TYR A 607 -5.45 11.26 -6.91
C TYR A 607 -4.54 12.46 -6.62
N SER A 608 -3.22 12.29 -6.80
CA SER A 608 -2.22 13.30 -6.42
C SER A 608 -2.41 14.65 -7.10
N GLN A 609 -3.03 14.68 -8.29
CA GLN A 609 -3.29 15.92 -9.04
C GLN A 609 -4.74 16.43 -8.89
N ALA A 610 -5.63 15.68 -8.25
CA ALA A 610 -6.99 16.14 -7.97
C ALA A 610 -6.98 17.18 -6.84
N LEU A 611 -7.84 18.19 -6.98
CA LEU A 611 -8.09 19.17 -5.91
C LEU A 611 -8.72 18.49 -4.68
N ALA A 612 -9.67 17.60 -4.94
CA ALA A 612 -10.26 16.71 -3.95
C ALA A 612 -10.92 15.51 -4.63
N LEU A 613 -11.04 14.41 -3.89
CA LEU A 613 -11.92 13.30 -4.24
C LEU A 613 -13.34 13.59 -3.72
N SER A 614 -14.33 13.60 -4.61
CA SER A 614 -15.74 13.52 -4.26
C SER A 614 -16.21 12.06 -4.19
N TYR A 615 -16.47 11.58 -2.97
CA TYR A 615 -16.93 10.24 -2.66
C TYR A 615 -18.21 10.24 -1.81
N VAL A 616 -19.29 10.82 -2.35
CA VAL A 616 -20.57 11.04 -1.67
C VAL A 616 -21.56 9.86 -1.83
N SER A 617 -21.06 8.63 -1.74
CA SER A 617 -21.86 7.41 -1.85
C SER A 617 -22.99 7.35 -0.82
N PHE A 618 -24.09 6.68 -1.15
CA PHE A 618 -25.17 6.43 -0.17
C PHE A 618 -24.81 5.38 0.87
N TYR A 619 -23.84 4.52 0.56
CA TYR A 619 -23.34 3.49 1.46
C TYR A 619 -22.04 2.90 0.92
N GLU A 620 -21.07 2.71 1.81
CA GLU A 620 -19.88 1.91 1.59
C GLU A 620 -19.64 0.99 2.78
N GLY A 621 -19.10 -0.19 2.49
CA GLY A 621 -18.69 -1.14 3.51
C GLY A 621 -17.44 -0.68 4.25
N PHE A 622 -16.45 -0.18 3.51
CA PHE A 622 -15.24 0.44 4.06
C PHE A 622 -14.91 1.75 3.34
N GLY A 623 -14.70 1.67 2.02
CA GLY A 623 -14.41 2.84 1.18
C GLY A 623 -12.92 3.00 0.87
N LEU A 624 -12.26 1.94 0.40
CA LEU A 624 -10.84 1.97 -0.01
C LEU A 624 -10.43 3.20 -0.85
N PRO A 625 -11.22 3.68 -1.84
CA PRO A 625 -10.87 4.89 -2.59
C PRO A 625 -10.64 6.14 -1.74
N ILE A 626 -11.31 6.25 -0.59
CA ILE A 626 -11.08 7.34 0.36
C ILE A 626 -9.66 7.26 0.91
N LEU A 627 -9.24 6.10 1.41
CA LEU A 627 -7.89 5.91 1.94
C LEU A 627 -6.83 6.07 0.86
N GLU A 628 -7.08 5.59 -0.35
CA GLU A 628 -6.19 5.78 -1.51
C GLU A 628 -5.96 7.27 -1.79
N ALA A 629 -7.04 8.06 -1.85
CA ALA A 629 -6.94 9.51 -2.03
C ALA A 629 -6.17 10.17 -0.89
N MET A 630 -6.52 9.86 0.37
CA MET A 630 -5.84 10.42 1.54
C MET A 630 -4.35 10.06 1.58
N ARG A 631 -3.98 8.82 1.20
CA ARG A 631 -2.58 8.38 1.14
C ARG A 631 -1.79 9.06 0.02
N CYS A 632 -2.46 9.44 -1.07
CA CYS A 632 -1.94 10.31 -2.12
C CYS A 632 -2.02 11.81 -1.77
N GLU A 633 -2.29 12.16 -0.50
CA GLU A 633 -2.42 13.54 0.01
C GLU A 633 -3.56 14.35 -0.62
N THR A 634 -4.59 13.67 -1.12
CA THR A 634 -5.77 14.28 -1.72
C THR A 634 -6.88 14.41 -0.69
N PRO A 635 -7.38 15.63 -0.40
CA PRO A 635 -8.55 15.82 0.46
C PRO A 635 -9.78 15.10 -0.08
N VAL A 636 -10.69 14.72 0.82
CA VAL A 636 -11.91 13.98 0.46
C VAL A 636 -13.17 14.72 0.90
N VAL A 637 -14.10 14.91 -0.03
CA VAL A 637 -15.51 15.23 0.25
C VAL A 637 -16.29 13.92 0.25
N TYR A 638 -16.86 13.53 1.38
CA TYR A 638 -17.46 12.20 1.56
C TYR A 638 -18.92 12.27 2.01
N GLY A 639 -19.67 11.20 1.81
CA GLY A 639 -21.03 11.09 2.35
C GLY A 639 -20.98 10.85 3.86
N MET A 640 -21.66 11.67 4.66
CA MET A 640 -21.71 11.56 6.12
C MET A 640 -22.62 10.39 6.57
N ASN A 641 -22.26 9.17 6.17
CA ASN A 641 -23.00 7.93 6.45
C ASN A 641 -22.06 6.71 6.41
N SER A 642 -22.56 5.55 6.85
CA SER A 642 -21.87 4.25 6.77
C SER A 642 -20.45 4.31 7.32
N SER A 643 -19.47 3.69 6.67
CA SER A 643 -18.08 3.64 7.13
C SER A 643 -17.24 4.86 6.76
N MET A 644 -17.77 5.79 5.98
CA MET A 644 -16.96 6.90 5.48
C MET A 644 -16.49 7.87 6.60
N PRO A 645 -17.32 8.25 7.60
CA PRO A 645 -16.88 9.10 8.71
C PRO A 645 -15.74 8.49 9.54
N GLU A 646 -15.79 7.18 9.81
CA GLU A 646 -14.75 6.48 10.58
C GLU A 646 -13.43 6.37 9.78
N VAL A 647 -13.51 6.21 8.46
CA VAL A 647 -12.32 6.13 7.58
C VAL A 647 -11.68 7.51 7.37
N VAL A 648 -12.47 8.57 7.16
CA VAL A 648 -11.95 9.91 6.87
C VAL A 648 -11.44 10.60 8.14
N GLY A 649 -12.08 10.37 9.29
CA GLY A 649 -11.77 11.06 10.52
C GLY A 649 -11.80 12.59 10.35
N LYS A 650 -10.68 13.26 10.63
CA LYS A 650 -10.53 14.72 10.51
C LYS A 650 -9.98 15.18 9.15
N GLY A 651 -9.70 14.26 8.22
CA GLY A 651 -8.99 14.52 6.96
C GLY A 651 -9.85 14.98 5.78
N GLY A 652 -11.14 15.25 5.97
CA GLY A 652 -12.05 15.58 4.87
C GLY A 652 -13.36 16.24 5.32
N LEU A 653 -14.21 16.57 4.34
CA LEU A 653 -15.48 17.25 4.54
C LEU A 653 -16.64 16.29 4.31
N GLY A 654 -17.45 16.05 5.36
CA GLY A 654 -18.65 15.23 5.22
C GLY A 654 -19.84 16.05 4.73
N ALA A 655 -20.62 15.48 3.81
CA ALA A 655 -21.84 16.06 3.28
C ALA A 655 -23.01 15.07 3.39
N ASP A 656 -24.24 15.56 3.50
CA ASP A 656 -25.42 14.72 3.30
C ASP A 656 -25.46 14.25 1.83
N PRO A 657 -25.35 12.93 1.53
CA PRO A 657 -25.33 12.43 0.16
C PRO A 657 -26.65 12.70 -0.60
N SER A 658 -27.75 12.96 0.10
CA SER A 658 -29.05 13.22 -0.49
C SER A 658 -29.29 14.70 -0.79
N ASP A 659 -28.50 15.59 -0.20
CA ASP A 659 -28.61 17.05 -0.34
C ASP A 659 -27.60 17.60 -1.36
N ILE A 660 -28.11 18.05 -2.50
CA ILE A 660 -27.27 18.61 -3.58
C ILE A 660 -26.65 19.96 -3.17
N GLU A 661 -27.33 20.76 -2.35
CA GLU A 661 -26.81 22.04 -1.88
C GLU A 661 -25.68 21.82 -0.87
N ASP A 662 -25.83 20.89 0.09
CA ASP A 662 -24.75 20.60 1.05
C ASP A 662 -23.51 20.01 0.36
N ILE A 663 -23.69 19.10 -0.62
CA ILE A 663 -22.56 18.61 -1.45
C ILE A 663 -21.90 19.78 -2.19
N CYS A 664 -22.70 20.70 -2.77
CA CYS A 664 -22.19 21.87 -3.48
C CYS A 664 -21.42 22.82 -2.56
N ASP A 665 -21.85 22.97 -1.31
CA ASP A 665 -21.19 23.85 -0.34
C ASP A 665 -19.87 23.24 0.18
N LYS A 666 -19.67 21.91 0.07
CA LYS A 666 -18.37 21.27 0.38
C LYS A 666 -17.39 21.30 -0.79
N TYR A 667 -17.88 21.48 -2.02
CA TYR A 667 -17.03 21.67 -3.20
C TYR A 667 -16.55 23.13 -3.27
#